data_AF-A0A8J7S8J5-F1
#
_entry.id   AF-A0A8J7S8J5-F1
#
_cell.length_a   1.000
_cell.length_b   1.000
_cell.length_c   1.000
_cell.angle_alpha   90.00
_cell.angle_beta   90.00
_cell.angle_gamma   90.00
#
_symmetry.space_group_name_H-M   'P 1'
#
loop_
_entity.id
_entity.type
_entity.pdbx_description
1 polymer ?
#
loop_
_entity_poly.entity_id
_entity_poly.type
_entity_poly.pdbx_seq_one_letter_code
_entity_poly.pdbx_strand_id
1 'polypeptide(L)'
;MSDSDMLAALAGHGLDPSSYEADDFERAVRVLIRDGQYFVAHDLARTGLERFPADRELQRLGAEAALSAGAFGEAKRLAAPLEAALVRNNPRVRAAYDRMVEVMRAIDPKADAPDDAALDAISGLASAMQAMAEAGLSRASDGSDGASFALLGRLHLTLWSREGGEEELARARDVLEDGWRLTDRPDLGALAAVAVYLTGESGRAEALARAALAKAEAAGAPPPSVEALLIAGAPAEAVALMASDPPTSDGAAQLNRRLDQLAARGLAVPEAVRAAVCPPAIALFTGHMIDAPDRPSARFPAGCERAAKAAIAAKLEEIDCRIGYAAAAQGGDILFLEALAERGAEVNIVLPFARADFVEASVAAAGPHWIKRFDNIMKLANTVSYATTEKHLGDDILFRYGAQVMAGMAELRADLLGTAPYLVSLWDGTPTRLVGGTADMTALWAPTGRLRMINLTALRAPDGTPPSDTGLLDALAKAPAPSPEEARTGQRGIQALLFADVVGFSKIHEEHVPDFVRFLTHVAEGLDDAPTPVFLNTWGDAIFAVTDTAAEMARYALALQAAIRAARGRLTGPAAELDLRIALHAGPAYREIDPLTGRPNFYGGHVNRAARIEPVTVPGQVYCSEQYAALLTAEATQEGGAARLDDQPWAIEYIGNMALAKKFGAQKVYSLRAA
;
A
#
# COMPACT_ATOMS: atom_id res chain seq x y z
N MET A 1 11.83 28.50 -5.87
CA MET A 1 10.83 28.20 -4.82
C MET A 1 11.57 27.47 -3.72
N SER A 2 11.40 27.83 -2.43
CA SER A 2 12.05 27.06 -1.36
C SER A 2 11.38 25.70 -1.18
N ASP A 3 12.06 24.71 -0.59
CA ASP A 3 11.47 23.38 -0.28
C ASP A 3 10.19 23.53 0.58
N SER A 4 10.15 24.53 1.46
CA SER A 4 8.99 24.85 2.30
C SER A 4 7.82 25.42 1.49
N ASP A 5 8.10 26.24 0.47
CA ASP A 5 7.07 26.81 -0.41
C ASP A 5 6.50 25.74 -1.35
N MET A 6 7.33 24.80 -1.79
CA MET A 6 6.91 23.67 -2.63
C MET A 6 6.02 22.69 -1.86
N LEU A 7 6.36 22.41 -0.60
CA LEU A 7 5.52 21.60 0.29
C LEU A 7 4.17 22.26 0.60
N ALA A 8 4.17 23.57 0.87
CA ALA A 8 2.93 24.33 1.05
C ALA A 8 2.07 24.33 -0.22
N ALA A 9 2.70 24.36 -1.40
CA ALA A 9 2.01 24.28 -2.68
C ALA A 9 1.48 22.86 -3.02
N LEU A 10 2.21 21.81 -2.63
CA LEU A 10 1.81 20.41 -2.79
C LEU A 10 0.70 20.00 -1.79
N ALA A 11 0.78 20.46 -0.54
CA ALA A 11 -0.21 20.19 0.51
C ALA A 11 -1.56 20.90 0.29
N GLY A 12 -1.60 21.88 -0.63
CA GLY A 12 -2.76 22.71 -0.92
C GLY A 12 -3.38 22.52 -2.31
N HIS A 13 -3.42 21.31 -2.89
CA HIS A 13 -4.14 21.02 -4.17
C HIS A 13 -3.97 22.08 -5.29
N GLY A 14 -2.80 22.70 -5.42
CA GLY A 14 -2.72 24.06 -6.00
C GLY A 14 -1.54 24.37 -6.92
N LEU A 15 -0.89 23.39 -7.54
CA LEU A 15 -0.08 23.65 -8.72
C LEU A 15 -0.53 22.76 -9.87
N ASP A 16 -0.81 23.40 -11.01
CA ASP A 16 -1.08 22.73 -12.27
C ASP A 16 0.23 22.08 -12.76
N PRO A 17 0.35 20.74 -12.74
CA PRO A 17 1.55 20.03 -13.18
C PRO A 17 1.84 20.25 -14.67
N SER A 18 0.91 20.86 -15.42
CA SER A 18 1.08 21.19 -16.83
C SER A 18 2.30 22.08 -17.11
N SER A 19 2.76 22.85 -16.12
CA SER A 19 3.87 23.79 -16.26
C SER A 19 5.23 23.25 -15.81
N TYR A 20 5.28 22.06 -15.22
CA TYR A 20 6.51 21.50 -14.63
C TYR A 20 7.46 20.98 -15.70
N GLU A 21 8.76 21.27 -15.55
CA GLU A 21 9.82 20.59 -16.29
C GLU A 21 10.31 19.36 -15.50
N ALA A 22 11.14 18.51 -16.12
CA ALA A 22 11.61 17.26 -15.51
C ALA A 22 12.22 17.46 -14.11
N ASP A 23 13.12 18.44 -13.96
CA ASP A 23 13.74 18.77 -12.67
C ASP A 23 12.72 19.20 -11.58
N ASP A 24 11.59 19.81 -11.96
CA ASP A 24 10.53 20.18 -11.01
C ASP A 24 9.85 18.93 -10.47
N PHE A 25 9.55 17.97 -11.35
CA PHE A 25 9.02 16.67 -10.95
C PHE A 25 10.01 15.93 -10.05
N GLU A 26 11.28 15.83 -10.43
CA GLU A 26 12.30 15.16 -9.62
C GLU A 26 12.40 15.74 -8.21
N ARG A 27 12.49 17.08 -8.08
CA ARG A 27 12.58 17.75 -6.79
C ARG A 27 11.33 17.50 -5.94
N ALA A 28 10.15 17.63 -6.53
CA ALA A 28 8.89 17.42 -5.82
C ALA A 28 8.75 15.96 -5.34
N VAL A 29 9.09 14.99 -6.18
CA VAL A 29 9.05 13.56 -5.83
C VAL A 29 10.03 13.24 -4.71
N ARG A 30 11.26 13.78 -4.73
CA ARG A 30 12.24 13.58 -3.64
C ARG A 30 11.73 14.11 -2.30
N VAL A 31 11.10 15.28 -2.31
CA VAL A 31 10.51 15.87 -1.11
C VAL A 31 9.37 15.00 -0.57
N LEU A 32 8.49 14.51 -1.44
CA LEU A 32 7.40 13.61 -1.03
C LEU A 32 7.93 12.28 -0.48
N ILE A 33 8.97 11.68 -1.08
CA ILE A 33 9.61 10.46 -0.56
C ILE A 33 10.21 10.72 0.82
N ARG A 34 10.94 11.82 1.01
CA ARG A 34 11.53 12.20 2.29
C ARG A 34 10.47 12.35 3.39
N ASP A 35 9.31 12.89 3.04
CA ASP A 35 8.20 13.14 3.96
C ASP A 35 7.27 11.91 4.10
N GLY A 36 7.67 10.74 3.56
CA GLY A 36 6.92 9.48 3.66
C GLY A 36 5.66 9.39 2.81
N GLN A 37 5.42 10.36 1.91
CA GLN A 37 4.25 10.45 1.05
C GLN A 37 4.40 9.59 -0.22
N TYR A 38 4.69 8.30 -0.06
CA TYR A 38 5.10 7.43 -1.18
C TYR A 38 4.02 7.25 -2.26
N PHE A 39 2.74 7.16 -1.88
CA PHE A 39 1.63 7.09 -2.84
C PHE A 39 1.58 8.33 -3.74
N VAL A 40 1.66 9.52 -3.14
CA VAL A 40 1.64 10.80 -3.86
C VAL A 40 2.93 10.97 -4.68
N ALA A 41 4.07 10.57 -4.15
CA ALA A 41 5.35 10.58 -4.84
C ALA A 41 5.31 9.70 -6.10
N HIS A 42 4.78 8.48 -5.98
CA HIS A 42 4.61 7.55 -7.11
C HIS A 42 3.67 8.12 -8.16
N ASP A 43 2.53 8.66 -7.74
CA ASP A 43 1.57 9.28 -8.66
C ASP A 43 2.17 10.47 -9.41
N LEU A 44 2.90 11.34 -8.70
CA LEU A 44 3.55 12.49 -9.30
C LEU A 44 4.67 12.08 -10.26
N ALA A 45 5.46 11.06 -9.89
CA ALA A 45 6.49 10.51 -10.77
C ALA A 45 5.87 9.91 -12.05
N ARG A 46 4.74 9.20 -11.92
CA ARG A 46 4.01 8.65 -13.06
C ARG A 46 3.49 9.76 -13.98
N THR A 47 2.93 10.84 -13.44
CA THR A 47 2.52 12.02 -14.22
C THR A 47 3.71 12.66 -14.95
N GLY A 48 4.86 12.80 -14.28
CA GLY A 48 6.05 13.34 -14.94
C GLY A 48 6.58 12.42 -16.05
N LEU A 49 6.53 11.09 -15.85
CA LEU A 49 6.97 10.10 -16.85
C LEU A 49 6.04 9.99 -18.06
N GLU A 50 4.77 10.39 -17.94
CA GLU A 50 3.88 10.55 -19.11
C GLU A 50 4.41 11.64 -20.07
N ARG A 51 5.07 12.68 -19.53
CA ARG A 51 5.66 13.78 -20.31
C ARG A 51 7.14 13.55 -20.65
N PHE A 52 7.89 12.92 -19.75
CA PHE A 52 9.33 12.69 -19.86
C PHE A 52 9.66 11.19 -19.71
N PRO A 53 9.22 10.32 -20.63
CA PRO A 53 9.29 8.86 -20.46
C PRO A 53 10.71 8.28 -20.42
N ALA A 54 11.70 9.02 -20.94
CA ALA A 54 13.10 8.60 -20.99
C ALA A 54 13.94 9.13 -19.81
N ASP A 55 13.33 9.88 -18.89
CA ASP A 55 14.02 10.44 -17.74
C ASP A 55 14.38 9.35 -16.72
N ARG A 56 15.68 9.07 -16.57
CA ARG A 56 16.17 7.97 -15.73
C ARG A 56 16.05 8.27 -14.24
N GLU A 57 16.23 9.52 -13.84
CA GLU A 57 16.17 9.87 -12.43
C GLU A 57 14.71 9.88 -11.96
N LEU A 58 13.79 10.33 -12.79
CA LEU A 58 12.36 10.24 -12.51
C LEU A 58 11.86 8.79 -12.53
N GLN A 59 12.37 7.92 -13.43
CA GLN A 59 12.13 6.48 -13.38
C GLN A 59 12.61 5.88 -12.05
N ARG A 60 13.81 6.24 -11.61
CA ARG A 60 14.41 5.76 -10.36
C ARG A 60 13.60 6.21 -9.15
N LEU A 61 13.27 7.49 -9.06
CA LEU A 61 12.46 8.06 -7.98
C LEU A 61 11.05 7.47 -7.96
N GLY A 62 10.42 7.30 -9.13
CA GLY A 62 9.11 6.65 -9.25
C GLY A 62 9.14 5.20 -8.80
N ALA A 63 10.16 4.43 -9.21
CA ALA A 63 10.34 3.05 -8.75
C ALA A 63 10.62 2.95 -7.25
N GLU A 64 11.37 3.90 -6.68
CA GLU A 64 11.61 4.00 -5.24
C GLU A 64 10.32 4.30 -4.46
N ALA A 65 9.53 5.26 -4.94
CA ALA A 65 8.22 5.56 -4.36
C ALA A 65 7.25 4.38 -4.46
N ALA A 66 7.18 3.73 -5.63
CA ALA A 66 6.36 2.54 -5.85
C ALA A 66 6.76 1.38 -4.92
N LEU A 67 8.07 1.12 -4.77
CA LEU A 67 8.59 0.08 -3.89
C LEU A 67 8.19 0.35 -2.43
N SER A 68 8.36 1.60 -1.97
CA SER A 68 7.99 2.02 -0.61
C SER A 68 6.48 2.04 -0.38
N ALA A 69 5.67 2.25 -1.41
CA ALA A 69 4.20 2.18 -1.37
C ALA A 69 3.65 0.73 -1.46
N GLY A 70 4.51 -0.29 -1.60
CA GLY A 70 4.10 -1.68 -1.79
C GLY A 70 3.58 -2.02 -3.20
N ALA A 71 3.81 -1.14 -4.17
CA ALA A 71 3.45 -1.32 -5.58
C ALA A 71 4.57 -2.08 -6.33
N PHE A 72 4.85 -3.33 -5.95
CA PHE A 72 6.04 -4.06 -6.39
C PHE A 72 6.09 -4.31 -7.91
N GLY A 73 4.95 -4.70 -8.50
CA GLY A 73 4.87 -4.86 -9.96
C GLY A 73 5.19 -3.57 -10.71
N GLU A 74 4.73 -2.44 -10.18
CA GLU A 74 4.98 -1.13 -10.77
C GLU A 74 6.41 -0.64 -10.54
N ALA A 75 6.98 -0.90 -9.36
CA ALA A 75 8.40 -0.67 -9.09
C ALA A 75 9.29 -1.46 -10.06
N LYS A 76 8.97 -2.74 -10.31
CA LYS A 76 9.66 -3.58 -11.30
C LYS A 76 9.52 -3.03 -12.72
N ARG A 77 8.32 -2.59 -13.10
CA ARG A 77 8.05 -1.98 -14.42
C ARG A 77 8.86 -0.70 -14.63
N LEU A 78 8.88 0.18 -13.64
CA LEU A 78 9.61 1.45 -13.68
C LEU A 78 11.13 1.26 -13.62
N ALA A 79 11.62 0.23 -12.92
CA ALA A 79 13.03 -0.07 -12.81
C ALA A 79 13.61 -0.87 -14.00
N ALA A 80 12.77 -1.53 -14.80
CA ALA A 80 13.22 -2.36 -15.92
C ALA A 80 14.13 -1.63 -16.93
N PRO A 81 13.86 -0.38 -17.36
CA PRO A 81 14.78 0.37 -18.22
C PRO A 81 16.14 0.66 -17.56
N LEU A 82 16.15 0.87 -16.23
CA LEU A 82 17.37 1.11 -15.46
C LEU A 82 18.21 -0.17 -15.40
N GLU A 83 17.58 -1.31 -15.14
CA GLU A 83 18.25 -2.62 -15.10
C GLU A 83 18.84 -2.99 -16.47
N ALA A 84 18.11 -2.71 -17.55
CA ALA A 84 18.57 -2.93 -18.92
C ALA A 84 19.78 -2.05 -19.29
N ALA A 85 19.89 -0.87 -18.68
CA ALA A 85 21.01 0.06 -18.91
C ALA A 85 22.29 -0.34 -18.16
N LEU A 86 22.24 -1.25 -17.17
CA LEU A 86 23.41 -1.65 -16.39
C LEU A 86 24.48 -2.35 -17.24
N VAL A 87 25.75 -2.14 -16.85
CA VAL A 87 26.95 -2.66 -17.53
C VAL A 87 26.88 -4.17 -17.83
N ARG A 88 26.38 -4.97 -16.87
CA ARG A 88 26.26 -6.43 -17.00
C ARG A 88 25.30 -6.86 -18.12
N ASN A 89 24.26 -6.06 -18.35
CA ASN A 89 23.18 -6.36 -19.30
C ASN A 89 23.44 -5.72 -20.68
N ASN A 90 24.49 -4.90 -20.79
CA ASN A 90 24.88 -4.27 -22.05
C ASN A 90 26.20 -4.86 -22.59
N PRO A 91 26.16 -5.68 -23.66
CA PRO A 91 27.34 -6.37 -24.21
C PRO A 91 28.48 -5.43 -24.59
N ARG A 92 28.16 -4.21 -25.05
CA ARG A 92 29.15 -3.21 -25.45
C ARG A 92 29.90 -2.62 -24.25
N VAL A 93 29.22 -2.50 -23.12
CA VAL A 93 29.77 -1.92 -21.89
C VAL A 93 30.56 -2.95 -21.12
N ARG A 94 30.09 -4.20 -21.06
CA ARG A 94 30.85 -5.32 -20.52
C ARG A 94 32.18 -5.49 -21.26
N ALA A 95 32.16 -5.47 -22.60
CA ALA A 95 33.38 -5.54 -23.40
C ALA A 95 34.36 -4.37 -23.15
N ALA A 96 33.84 -3.17 -22.86
CA ALA A 96 34.66 -2.01 -22.52
C ALA A 96 35.25 -2.11 -21.10
N TYR A 97 34.44 -2.55 -20.15
CA TYR A 97 34.83 -2.73 -18.76
C TYR A 97 35.87 -3.83 -18.58
N ASP A 98 35.67 -5.00 -19.20
CA ASP A 98 36.63 -6.11 -19.15
C ASP A 98 38.01 -5.65 -19.68
N ARG A 99 38.01 -4.82 -20.73
CA ARG A 99 39.21 -4.21 -21.29
C ARG A 99 39.87 -3.19 -20.35
N MET A 100 39.07 -2.41 -19.63
CA MET A 100 39.58 -1.48 -18.62
C MET A 100 40.22 -2.21 -17.43
N VAL A 101 39.64 -3.32 -16.99
CA VAL A 101 40.22 -4.20 -15.95
C VAL A 101 41.50 -4.86 -16.45
N GLU A 102 41.57 -5.30 -17.71
CA GLU A 102 42.81 -5.78 -18.34
C GLU A 102 43.90 -4.70 -18.33
N VAL A 103 43.57 -3.46 -18.72
CA VAL A 103 44.50 -2.32 -18.67
C VAL A 103 44.98 -2.06 -17.25
N MET A 104 44.07 -1.98 -16.27
CA MET A 104 44.44 -1.76 -14.87
C MET A 104 45.32 -2.86 -14.29
N ARG A 105 45.21 -4.10 -14.77
CA ARG A 105 46.06 -5.22 -14.38
C ARG A 105 47.40 -5.25 -15.12
N ALA A 106 47.44 -4.74 -16.35
CA ALA A 106 48.64 -4.70 -17.19
C ALA A 106 49.56 -3.51 -16.85
N ILE A 107 49.03 -2.43 -16.26
CA ILE A 107 49.83 -1.27 -15.87
C ILE A 107 50.52 -1.55 -14.52
N ASP A 108 51.84 -1.73 -14.55
CA ASP A 108 52.69 -1.66 -13.35
C ASP A 108 52.93 -0.18 -12.99
N PRO A 109 52.44 0.31 -11.83
CA PRO A 109 52.65 1.70 -11.41
C PRO A 109 54.12 2.07 -11.13
N LYS A 110 55.05 1.10 -11.17
CA LYS A 110 56.49 1.32 -10.96
C LYS A 110 57.34 1.21 -12.24
N ALA A 111 56.74 0.94 -13.41
CA ALA A 111 57.45 0.85 -14.67
C ALA A 111 57.64 2.24 -15.33
N ASP A 112 58.84 2.52 -15.84
CA ASP A 112 59.17 3.79 -16.52
C ASP A 112 58.49 3.97 -17.89
N ALA A 113 57.98 2.89 -18.49
CA ALA A 113 57.20 2.91 -19.74
C ALA A 113 56.24 1.71 -19.83
N PRO A 114 55.02 1.90 -20.38
CA PRO A 114 54.10 0.79 -20.66
C PRO A 114 54.68 -0.13 -21.74
N ASP A 115 54.57 -1.44 -21.54
CA ASP A 115 54.99 -2.44 -22.53
C ASP A 115 53.99 -2.52 -23.72
N ASP A 116 54.36 -3.26 -24.77
CA ASP A 116 53.53 -3.40 -25.98
C ASP A 116 52.13 -3.99 -25.66
N ALA A 117 52.03 -4.82 -24.62
CA ALA A 117 50.75 -5.38 -24.16
C ALA A 117 49.86 -4.30 -23.49
N ALA A 118 50.46 -3.42 -22.68
CA ALA A 118 49.78 -2.28 -22.09
C ALA A 118 49.36 -1.25 -23.16
N LEU A 119 50.19 -1.01 -24.18
CA LEU A 119 49.86 -0.12 -25.30
C LEU A 119 48.69 -0.65 -26.15
N ASP A 120 48.66 -1.95 -26.45
CA ASP A 120 47.54 -2.59 -27.15
C ASP A 120 46.25 -2.56 -26.32
N ALA A 121 46.36 -2.78 -25.01
CA ALA A 121 45.24 -2.71 -24.07
C ALA A 121 44.68 -1.26 -23.98
N ILE A 122 45.56 -0.25 -23.91
CA ILE A 122 45.20 1.18 -23.90
C ILE A 122 44.52 1.60 -25.22
N SER A 123 45.01 1.13 -26.37
CA SER A 123 44.41 1.40 -27.68
C SER A 123 43.00 0.78 -27.80
N GLY A 124 42.83 -0.43 -27.28
CA GLY A 124 41.52 -1.09 -27.16
C GLY A 124 40.55 -0.35 -26.22
N LEU A 125 41.06 0.24 -25.14
CA LEU A 125 40.27 1.03 -24.18
C LEU A 125 39.71 2.31 -24.80
N ALA A 126 40.50 3.05 -25.59
CA ALA A 126 40.03 4.27 -26.26
C ALA A 126 38.83 4.01 -27.19
N SER A 127 38.89 2.93 -27.97
CA SER A 127 37.79 2.51 -28.86
C SER A 127 36.55 2.08 -28.07
N ALA A 128 36.74 1.42 -26.93
CA ALA A 128 35.65 0.97 -26.08
C ALA A 128 35.01 2.13 -25.30
N MET A 129 35.80 3.10 -24.84
CA MET A 129 35.31 4.34 -24.21
C MET A 129 34.51 5.19 -25.19
N GLN A 130 34.91 5.23 -26.46
CA GLN A 130 34.17 5.93 -27.50
C GLN A 130 32.81 5.24 -27.78
N ALA A 131 32.78 3.91 -27.82
CA ALA A 131 31.54 3.14 -27.91
C ALA A 131 30.62 3.32 -26.67
N MET A 132 31.19 3.50 -25.47
CA MET A 132 30.43 3.86 -24.26
C MET A 132 29.85 5.27 -24.33
N ALA A 133 30.62 6.24 -24.83
CA ALA A 133 30.15 7.62 -25.02
C ALA A 133 29.02 7.70 -26.05
N GLU A 134 29.11 6.98 -27.16
CA GLU A 134 28.07 6.87 -28.20
C GLU A 134 26.79 6.18 -27.70
N ALA A 135 26.90 5.31 -26.70
CA ALA A 135 25.77 4.65 -26.04
C ALA A 135 25.17 5.47 -24.87
N GLY A 136 25.63 6.71 -24.65
CA GLY A 136 25.11 7.59 -23.60
C GLY A 136 25.54 7.19 -22.19
N LEU A 137 26.66 6.48 -22.05
CA LEU A 137 27.24 6.03 -20.78
C LEU A 137 28.50 6.85 -20.46
N SER A 138 28.42 8.18 -20.58
CA SER A 138 29.56 9.05 -20.27
C SER A 138 29.81 9.02 -18.76
N ARG A 139 30.98 8.50 -18.36
CA ARG A 139 31.53 8.50 -16.99
C ARG A 139 30.56 8.00 -15.89
N ALA A 140 30.87 6.82 -15.36
CA ALA A 140 30.36 6.25 -14.12
C ALA A 140 30.68 7.08 -12.84
N SER A 141 30.72 8.42 -12.94
CA SER A 141 31.04 9.35 -11.85
C SER A 141 29.88 10.22 -11.39
N ASP A 142 28.69 10.10 -11.98
CA ASP A 142 27.52 10.82 -11.48
C ASP A 142 26.76 9.92 -10.49
N GLY A 143 26.42 10.46 -9.31
CA GLY A 143 25.80 9.72 -8.20
C GLY A 143 24.47 8.99 -8.52
N SER A 144 23.92 9.19 -9.73
CA SER A 144 22.71 8.55 -10.27
C SER A 144 22.88 7.03 -10.51
N ASP A 145 24.05 6.57 -10.96
CA ASP A 145 24.27 5.13 -11.24
C ASP A 145 24.29 4.30 -9.95
N GLY A 146 24.98 4.78 -8.91
CA GLY A 146 25.02 4.11 -7.61
C GLY A 146 23.64 4.03 -6.93
N ALA A 147 22.83 5.08 -7.06
CA ALA A 147 21.46 5.08 -6.55
C ALA A 147 20.57 4.06 -7.28
N SER A 148 20.80 3.85 -8.58
CA SER A 148 20.09 2.87 -9.39
C SER A 148 20.44 1.43 -8.97
N PHE A 149 21.73 1.13 -8.74
CA PHE A 149 22.16 -0.15 -8.18
C PHE A 149 21.52 -0.43 -6.81
N ALA A 150 21.49 0.57 -5.93
CA ALA A 150 20.91 0.43 -4.60
C ALA A 150 19.40 0.14 -4.67
N LEU A 151 18.68 0.87 -5.52
CA LEU A 151 17.25 0.66 -5.77
C LEU A 151 16.99 -0.75 -6.32
N LEU A 152 17.69 -1.16 -7.38
CA LEU A 152 17.51 -2.47 -8.01
C LEU A 152 17.83 -3.60 -7.03
N GLY A 153 18.92 -3.48 -6.27
CA GLY A 153 19.25 -4.44 -5.22
C GLY A 153 18.15 -4.57 -4.16
N ARG A 154 17.61 -3.44 -3.67
CA ARG A 154 16.48 -3.45 -2.72
C ARG A 154 15.21 -4.04 -3.35
N LEU A 155 14.92 -3.72 -4.60
CA LEU A 155 13.77 -4.25 -5.33
C LEU A 155 13.86 -5.78 -5.42
N HIS A 156 14.98 -6.33 -5.90
CA HIS A 156 15.16 -7.78 -6.03
C HIS A 156 15.17 -8.50 -4.68
N LEU A 157 15.78 -7.93 -3.63
CA LEU A 157 15.67 -8.46 -2.26
C LEU A 157 14.20 -8.48 -1.77
N THR A 158 13.44 -7.43 -2.09
CA THR A 158 12.02 -7.34 -1.71
C THR A 158 11.16 -8.34 -2.48
N LEU A 159 11.41 -8.54 -3.77
CA LEU A 159 10.73 -9.54 -4.57
C LEU A 159 11.04 -10.96 -4.08
N TRP A 160 12.33 -11.26 -3.84
CA TRP A 160 12.74 -12.53 -3.23
C TRP A 160 12.06 -12.77 -1.88
N SER A 161 11.98 -11.75 -1.03
CA SER A 161 11.29 -11.84 0.27
C SER A 161 9.84 -12.27 0.17
N ARG A 162 9.16 -11.93 -0.93
CA ARG A 162 7.73 -12.19 -1.11
C ARG A 162 7.47 -13.49 -1.87
N GLU A 163 8.26 -13.74 -2.91
CA GLU A 163 8.04 -14.84 -3.86
C GLU A 163 8.91 -16.07 -3.56
N GLY A 164 9.97 -15.92 -2.75
CA GLY A 164 10.89 -17.01 -2.39
C GLY A 164 11.79 -17.51 -3.54
N GLY A 165 11.78 -16.85 -4.70
CA GLY A 165 12.55 -17.28 -5.87
C GLY A 165 14.04 -17.00 -5.75
N GLU A 166 14.88 -18.05 -5.71
CA GLU A 166 16.35 -17.93 -5.63
C GLU A 166 16.97 -17.12 -6.81
N GLU A 167 16.28 -17.04 -7.95
CA GLU A 167 16.69 -16.18 -9.06
C GLU A 167 16.71 -14.69 -8.69
N GLU A 168 15.70 -14.21 -7.96
CA GLU A 168 15.61 -12.81 -7.54
C GLU A 168 16.70 -12.49 -6.50
N LEU A 169 17.02 -13.43 -5.59
CA LEU A 169 18.15 -13.26 -4.66
C LEU A 169 19.50 -13.22 -5.39
N ALA A 170 19.68 -14.10 -6.39
CA ALA A 170 20.89 -14.09 -7.22
C ALA A 170 21.03 -12.77 -7.99
N ARG A 171 19.93 -12.24 -8.55
CA ARG A 171 19.92 -10.92 -9.21
C ARG A 171 20.29 -9.80 -8.24
N ALA A 172 19.69 -9.80 -7.04
CA ALA A 172 20.02 -8.82 -6.02
C ALA A 172 21.51 -8.81 -5.69
N ARG A 173 22.09 -9.99 -5.40
CA ARG A 173 23.52 -10.16 -5.14
C ARG A 173 24.35 -9.60 -6.29
N ASP A 174 24.07 -10.06 -7.50
CA ASP A 174 24.86 -9.74 -8.68
C ASP A 174 24.85 -8.24 -9.01
N VAL A 175 23.69 -7.58 -8.91
CA VAL A 175 23.52 -6.13 -9.10
C VAL A 175 24.30 -5.36 -8.03
N LEU A 176 24.18 -5.75 -6.76
CA LEU A 176 24.81 -5.05 -5.64
C LEU A 176 26.34 -5.22 -5.64
N GLU A 177 26.84 -6.41 -5.96
CA GLU A 177 28.29 -6.65 -6.08
C GLU A 177 28.90 -5.90 -7.27
N ASP A 178 28.20 -5.81 -8.40
CA ASP A 178 28.64 -4.97 -9.52
C ASP A 178 28.65 -3.50 -9.12
N GLY A 179 27.60 -3.01 -8.47
CA GLY A 179 27.52 -1.64 -8.00
C GLY A 179 28.64 -1.29 -7.02
N TRP A 180 28.93 -2.18 -6.06
CA TRP A 180 30.05 -2.03 -5.13
C TRP A 180 31.39 -1.99 -5.87
N ARG A 181 31.65 -2.94 -6.76
CA ARG A 181 32.90 -3.02 -7.53
C ARG A 181 33.13 -1.80 -8.43
N LEU A 182 32.06 -1.25 -9.01
CA LEU A 182 32.14 -0.15 -9.97
C LEU A 182 32.25 1.23 -9.31
N THR A 183 31.63 1.40 -8.14
CA THR A 183 31.48 2.74 -7.52
C THR A 183 32.21 2.88 -6.19
N ASP A 184 32.61 1.76 -5.56
CA ASP A 184 33.27 1.72 -4.25
C ASP A 184 32.46 2.46 -3.15
N ARG A 185 31.12 2.48 -3.33
CA ARG A 185 30.15 3.12 -2.43
C ARG A 185 29.82 2.24 -1.22
N PRO A 186 30.10 2.67 0.02
CA PRO A 186 29.90 1.83 1.21
C PRO A 186 28.49 1.27 1.38
N ASP A 187 27.45 2.01 0.99
CA ASP A 187 26.06 1.57 1.06
C ASP A 187 25.76 0.38 0.12
N LEU A 188 26.37 0.34 -1.06
CA LEU A 188 26.26 -0.79 -1.98
C LEU A 188 27.03 -2.00 -1.48
N GLY A 189 28.23 -1.81 -0.90
CA GLY A 189 28.99 -2.88 -0.27
C GLY A 189 28.25 -3.51 0.91
N ALA A 190 27.59 -2.69 1.73
CA ALA A 190 26.75 -3.13 2.83
C ALA A 190 25.52 -3.94 2.35
N LEU A 191 24.81 -3.46 1.34
CA LEU A 191 23.70 -4.20 0.73
C LEU A 191 24.16 -5.49 0.06
N ALA A 192 25.32 -5.49 -0.61
CA ALA A 192 25.92 -6.69 -1.20
C ALA A 192 26.22 -7.74 -0.12
N ALA A 193 26.76 -7.32 1.04
CA ALA A 193 26.97 -8.21 2.17
C ALA A 193 25.67 -8.85 2.67
N VAL A 194 24.57 -8.09 2.74
CA VAL A 194 23.24 -8.62 3.07
C VAL A 194 22.80 -9.68 2.06
N ALA A 195 22.87 -9.39 0.76
CA ALA A 195 22.48 -10.34 -0.29
C ALA A 195 23.32 -11.64 -0.26
N VAL A 196 24.64 -11.53 -0.07
CA VAL A 196 25.56 -12.69 0.05
C VAL A 196 25.32 -13.48 1.33
N TYR A 197 24.95 -12.81 2.43
CA TYR A 197 24.60 -13.53 3.67
C TYR A 197 23.35 -14.39 3.45
N LEU A 198 22.35 -13.82 2.77
CA LEU A 198 21.10 -14.51 2.45
C LEU A 198 21.28 -15.68 1.46
N THR A 199 22.37 -15.73 0.67
CA THR A 199 22.71 -16.93 -0.13
C THR A 199 23.39 -18.03 0.69
N GLY A 200 23.72 -17.78 1.97
CA GLY A 200 24.37 -18.73 2.88
C GLY A 200 25.90 -18.62 2.93
N GLU A 201 26.51 -17.68 2.22
CA GLU A 201 27.96 -17.48 2.18
C GLU A 201 28.44 -16.52 3.30
N SER A 202 28.20 -16.88 4.56
CA SER A 202 28.41 -16.00 5.72
C SER A 202 29.82 -15.41 5.83
N GLY A 203 30.88 -16.18 5.58
CA GLY A 203 32.27 -15.69 5.64
C GLY A 203 32.61 -14.66 4.56
N ARG A 204 31.99 -14.78 3.37
CA ARG A 204 32.15 -13.80 2.28
C ARG A 204 31.34 -12.54 2.55
N ALA A 205 30.13 -12.71 3.10
CA ALA A 205 29.31 -11.58 3.55
C ALA A 205 30.03 -10.75 4.63
N GLU A 206 30.65 -11.42 5.61
CA GLU A 206 31.44 -10.75 6.65
C GLU A 206 32.62 -9.94 6.06
N ALA A 207 33.35 -10.52 5.10
CA ALA A 207 34.44 -9.83 4.43
C ALA A 207 33.95 -8.58 3.67
N LEU A 208 32.83 -8.68 2.96
CA LEU A 208 32.21 -7.55 2.26
C LEU A 208 31.72 -6.47 3.23
N ALA A 209 31.06 -6.86 4.33
CA ALA A 209 30.57 -5.93 5.34
C ALA A 209 31.73 -5.14 5.99
N ARG A 210 32.82 -5.83 6.36
CA ARG A 210 34.02 -5.17 6.91
C ARG A 210 34.68 -4.24 5.91
N ALA A 211 34.75 -4.62 4.63
CA ALA A 211 35.30 -3.75 3.58
C ALA A 211 34.46 -2.48 3.39
N ALA A 212 33.13 -2.61 3.38
CA ALA A 212 32.21 -1.48 3.29
C ALA A 212 32.33 -0.53 4.50
N LEU A 213 32.40 -1.09 5.72
CA LEU A 213 32.58 -0.32 6.95
C LEU A 213 33.91 0.45 6.96
N ALA A 214 35.01 -0.21 6.60
CA ALA A 214 36.32 0.42 6.51
C ALA A 214 36.34 1.55 5.47
N LYS A 215 35.61 1.38 4.36
CA LYS A 215 35.47 2.42 3.33
C LYS A 215 34.69 3.63 3.83
N ALA A 216 33.60 3.41 4.57
CA ALA A 216 32.82 4.49 5.19
C ALA A 216 33.68 5.26 6.22
N GLU A 217 34.39 4.54 7.08
CA GLU A 217 35.28 5.13 8.08
C GLU A 217 36.39 5.97 7.43
N ALA A 218 37.04 5.44 6.39
CA ALA A 218 38.07 6.17 5.65
C ALA A 218 37.54 7.45 4.97
N ALA A 219 36.25 7.49 4.63
CA ALA A 219 35.57 8.66 4.09
C ALA A 219 35.03 9.62 5.18
N GLY A 220 35.16 9.27 6.46
CA GLY A 220 34.57 10.02 7.58
C GLY A 220 33.04 9.98 7.60
N ALA A 221 32.44 8.99 6.94
CA ALA A 221 30.99 8.79 6.89
C ALA A 221 30.53 7.86 8.04
N PRO A 222 29.28 7.98 8.51
CA PRO A 222 28.72 7.01 9.45
C PRO A 222 28.66 5.60 8.84
N PRO A 223 28.58 4.54 9.67
CA PRO A 223 28.39 3.19 9.17
C PRO A 223 27.17 3.11 8.23
N PRO A 224 27.29 2.40 7.09
CA PRO A 224 26.29 2.45 6.03
C PRO A 224 24.97 1.74 6.37
N SER A 225 24.99 0.75 7.27
CA SER A 225 23.77 0.09 7.73
C SER A 225 23.98 -0.72 9.02
N VAL A 226 22.88 -0.98 9.73
CA VAL A 226 22.82 -1.84 10.92
C VAL A 226 23.15 -3.29 10.55
N GLU A 227 22.64 -3.77 9.42
CA GLU A 227 22.86 -5.15 8.97
C GLU A 227 24.34 -5.42 8.68
N ALA A 228 25.05 -4.47 8.07
CA ALA A 228 26.49 -4.62 7.82
C ALA A 228 27.27 -4.71 9.13
N LEU A 229 26.94 -3.89 10.13
CA LEU A 229 27.55 -3.97 11.46
C LEU A 229 27.29 -5.32 12.13
N LEU A 230 26.07 -5.85 12.06
CA LEU A 230 25.74 -7.16 12.60
C LEU A 230 26.46 -8.29 11.88
N ILE A 231 26.49 -8.27 10.54
CA ILE A 231 27.21 -9.25 9.71
C ILE A 231 28.72 -9.20 9.97
N ALA A 232 29.28 -8.03 10.21
CA ALA A 232 30.70 -7.84 10.55
C ALA A 232 31.07 -8.24 11.99
N GLY A 233 30.07 -8.57 12.84
CA GLY A 233 30.29 -8.94 14.23
C GLY A 233 30.42 -7.76 15.20
N ALA A 234 29.85 -6.60 14.89
CA ALA A 234 29.91 -5.36 15.66
C ALA A 234 28.54 -4.94 16.27
N PRO A 235 27.93 -5.75 17.17
CA PRO A 235 26.58 -5.49 17.68
C PRO A 235 26.46 -4.23 18.54
N ALA A 236 27.53 -3.81 19.24
CA ALA A 236 27.52 -2.60 20.06
C ALA A 236 27.42 -1.34 19.19
N GLU A 237 28.12 -1.32 18.06
CA GLU A 237 28.05 -0.23 17.08
C GLU A 237 26.69 -0.21 16.37
N ALA A 238 26.11 -1.38 16.09
CA ALA A 238 24.77 -1.49 15.53
C ALA A 238 23.70 -0.84 16.44
N VAL A 239 23.80 -1.07 17.75
CA VAL A 239 22.92 -0.42 18.75
C VAL A 239 23.18 1.09 18.82
N ALA A 240 24.45 1.52 18.76
CA ALA A 240 24.79 2.93 18.77
C ALA A 240 24.25 3.68 17.54
N LEU A 241 24.35 3.07 16.35
CA LEU A 241 23.81 3.63 15.10
C LEU A 241 22.29 3.84 15.21
N MET A 242 21.55 2.81 15.64
CA MET A 242 20.10 2.89 15.84
C MET A 242 19.67 3.98 16.83
N ALA A 243 20.47 4.22 17.87
CA ALA A 243 20.19 5.28 18.84
C ALA A 243 20.49 6.68 18.29
N SER A 244 21.49 6.82 17.41
CA SER A 244 21.88 8.10 16.81
C SER A 244 21.04 8.51 15.60
N ASP A 245 20.55 7.53 14.84
CA ASP A 245 19.81 7.73 13.59
C ASP A 245 18.63 6.73 13.53
N PRO A 246 17.55 6.99 14.30
CA PRO A 246 16.41 6.09 14.34
C PRO A 246 15.67 6.11 12.99
N PRO A 247 15.32 4.94 12.43
CA PRO A 247 14.60 4.87 11.17
C PRO A 247 13.18 5.42 11.29
N THR A 248 12.62 5.88 10.17
CA THR A 248 11.19 6.16 10.05
C THR A 248 10.38 4.88 10.28
N SER A 249 9.06 4.99 10.56
CA SER A 249 8.19 3.82 10.73
C SER A 249 8.26 2.81 9.58
N ASP A 250 8.25 3.30 8.33
CA ASP A 250 8.38 2.43 7.15
C ASP A 250 9.79 1.82 7.04
N GLY A 251 10.83 2.60 7.36
CA GLY A 251 12.22 2.14 7.40
C GLY A 251 12.46 1.07 8.46
N ALA A 252 11.86 1.24 9.65
CA ALA A 252 11.89 0.29 10.75
C ALA A 252 11.25 -1.04 10.34
N ALA A 253 10.07 -1.00 9.71
CA ALA A 253 9.39 -2.18 9.20
C ALA A 253 10.23 -2.94 8.14
N GLN A 254 10.83 -2.23 7.19
CA GLN A 254 11.70 -2.82 6.17
C GLN A 254 12.98 -3.43 6.77
N LEU A 255 13.59 -2.74 7.74
CA LEU A 255 14.76 -3.25 8.45
C LEU A 255 14.40 -4.48 9.30
N ASN A 256 13.28 -4.45 10.02
CA ASN A 256 12.81 -5.57 10.83
C ASN A 256 12.62 -6.85 9.99
N ARG A 257 11.94 -6.74 8.84
CA ARG A 257 11.78 -7.88 7.91
C ARG A 257 13.13 -8.45 7.44
N ARG A 258 14.07 -7.58 7.07
CA ARG A 258 15.42 -8.01 6.65
C ARG A 258 16.19 -8.66 7.78
N LEU A 259 16.10 -8.14 9.00
CA LEU A 259 16.72 -8.73 10.18
C LEU A 259 16.12 -10.10 10.51
N ASP A 260 14.82 -10.30 10.34
CA ASP A 260 14.20 -11.62 10.52
C ASP A 260 14.68 -12.63 9.47
N GLN A 261 14.85 -12.21 8.21
CA GLN A 261 15.43 -13.06 7.16
C GLN A 261 16.88 -13.45 7.44
N LEU A 262 17.69 -12.49 7.88
CA LEU A 262 19.07 -12.74 8.26
C LEU A 262 19.15 -13.65 9.50
N ALA A 263 18.27 -13.43 10.48
CA ALA A 263 18.18 -14.25 11.68
C ALA A 263 17.76 -15.70 11.36
N ALA A 264 16.83 -15.89 10.43
CA ALA A 264 16.46 -17.21 9.92
C ALA A 264 17.63 -17.96 9.26
N ARG A 265 18.67 -17.23 8.80
CA ARG A 265 19.94 -17.77 8.28
C ARG A 265 21.07 -17.82 9.32
N GLY A 266 20.77 -17.54 10.58
CA GLY A 266 21.70 -17.68 11.71
C GLY A 266 22.35 -16.39 12.19
N LEU A 267 21.95 -15.21 11.71
CA LEU A 267 22.49 -13.93 12.20
C LEU A 267 21.94 -13.62 13.60
N ALA A 268 22.84 -13.37 14.55
CA ALA A 268 22.43 -12.91 15.87
C ALA A 268 22.01 -11.44 15.83
N VAL A 269 20.75 -11.15 16.17
CA VAL A 269 20.21 -9.78 16.24
C VAL A 269 20.03 -9.40 17.72
N PRO A 270 20.73 -8.36 18.23
CA PRO A 270 20.59 -7.91 19.60
C PRO A 270 19.17 -7.44 19.92
N GLU A 271 18.70 -7.71 21.14
CA GLU A 271 17.35 -7.31 21.58
C GLU A 271 17.12 -5.80 21.50
N ALA A 272 18.15 -5.00 21.80
CA ALA A 272 18.06 -3.54 21.67
C ALA A 272 17.83 -3.08 20.22
N VAL A 273 18.41 -3.77 19.23
CA VAL A 273 18.14 -3.49 17.81
C VAL A 273 16.71 -3.89 17.47
N ARG A 274 16.26 -5.09 17.90
CA ARG A 274 14.89 -5.57 17.68
C ARG A 274 13.84 -4.62 18.24
N ALA A 275 14.03 -4.16 19.47
CA ALA A 275 13.13 -3.21 20.12
C ALA A 275 13.04 -1.87 19.35
N ALA A 276 14.16 -1.41 18.77
CA ALA A 276 14.21 -0.14 18.05
C ALA A 276 13.62 -0.21 16.62
N VAL A 277 13.48 -1.39 16.04
CA VAL A 277 12.87 -1.60 14.71
C VAL A 277 11.48 -2.21 14.79
N CYS A 278 10.93 -2.36 15.99
CA CYS A 278 9.57 -2.85 16.18
C CYS A 278 8.59 -1.97 15.39
N PRO A 279 7.76 -2.54 14.50
CA PRO A 279 6.78 -1.77 13.76
C PRO A 279 5.88 -0.94 14.69
N PRO A 280 5.50 0.30 14.31
CA PRO A 280 4.60 1.10 15.13
C PRO A 280 3.24 0.41 15.29
N ALA A 281 2.60 0.60 16.44
CA ALA A 281 1.22 0.17 16.60
C ALA A 281 0.27 1.12 15.86
N ILE A 282 -0.70 0.50 15.17
CA ILE A 282 -1.79 1.19 14.48
C ILE A 282 -3.05 1.05 15.32
N ALA A 283 -3.82 2.13 15.48
CA ALA A 283 -5.11 2.09 16.18
C ALA A 283 -6.25 2.67 15.34
N LEU A 284 -7.33 1.92 15.21
CA LEU A 284 -8.61 2.45 14.79
C LEU A 284 -9.38 2.92 16.01
N PHE A 285 -10.23 3.92 15.83
CA PHE A 285 -11.09 4.40 16.88
C PHE A 285 -12.56 4.42 16.46
N THR A 286 -13.40 3.99 17.40
CA THR A 286 -14.84 4.18 17.34
C THR A 286 -15.36 4.60 18.70
N GLY A 287 -16.23 5.60 18.77
CA GLY A 287 -16.73 6.07 20.06
C GLY A 287 -18.08 6.74 19.99
N HIS A 288 -18.74 6.82 21.13
CA HIS A 288 -19.97 7.60 21.23
C HIS A 288 -19.69 9.08 20.96
N MET A 289 -20.67 9.73 20.32
CA MET A 289 -20.72 11.19 20.25
C MET A 289 -21.11 11.78 21.61
N ILE A 290 -20.65 13.00 21.90
CA ILE A 290 -21.16 13.77 23.04
C ILE A 290 -22.67 13.90 22.91
N ASP A 291 -23.36 13.68 24.03
CA ASP A 291 -24.80 13.78 24.10
C ASP A 291 -25.26 15.22 23.78
N ALA A 292 -26.25 15.34 22.89
CA ALA A 292 -26.95 16.61 22.70
C ALA A 292 -27.60 17.07 24.03
N PRO A 293 -27.73 18.38 24.27
CA PRO A 293 -28.24 18.91 25.55
C PRO A 293 -29.61 18.36 25.98
N ASP A 294 -30.43 17.95 25.00
CA ASP A 294 -31.80 17.45 25.16
C ASP A 294 -31.91 15.91 25.13
N ARG A 295 -30.79 15.18 25.13
CA ARG A 295 -30.81 13.72 25.06
C ARG A 295 -31.51 13.11 26.30
N PRO A 296 -32.53 12.24 26.14
CA PRO A 296 -33.28 11.69 27.26
C PRO A 296 -32.47 10.78 28.20
N SER A 297 -31.56 9.98 27.64
CA SER A 297 -30.68 9.08 28.38
C SER A 297 -29.22 9.35 28.05
N ALA A 298 -28.47 9.72 29.09
CA ALA A 298 -27.04 9.99 29.00
C ALA A 298 -26.27 8.74 28.56
N ARG A 299 -25.47 8.86 27.49
CA ARG A 299 -24.46 7.88 27.08
C ARG A 299 -23.07 8.44 27.29
N PHE A 300 -22.78 9.59 26.68
CA PHE A 300 -21.53 10.34 26.83
C PHE A 300 -21.80 11.82 27.14
N PRO A 301 -22.02 12.17 28.43
CA PRO A 301 -22.24 13.55 28.84
C PRO A 301 -21.00 14.43 28.64
N ALA A 302 -21.21 15.73 28.35
CA ALA A 302 -20.14 16.71 28.21
C ALA A 302 -19.16 16.76 29.41
N GLY A 303 -19.66 16.52 30.64
CA GLY A 303 -18.81 16.48 31.84
C GLY A 303 -17.76 15.35 31.85
N CYS A 304 -17.95 14.30 31.04
CA CYS A 304 -17.01 13.18 30.93
C CYS A 304 -15.90 13.41 29.90
N GLU A 305 -15.93 14.52 29.14
CA GLU A 305 -15.00 14.77 28.03
C GLU A 305 -13.52 14.65 28.44
N ARG A 306 -13.14 15.31 29.55
CA ARG A 306 -11.74 15.29 30.04
C ARG A 306 -11.31 13.90 30.50
N ALA A 307 -12.21 13.17 31.16
CA ALA A 307 -11.92 11.81 31.62
C ALA A 307 -11.79 10.84 30.43
N ALA A 308 -12.64 10.99 29.42
CA ALA A 308 -12.55 10.21 28.19
C ALA A 308 -11.24 10.49 27.44
N LYS A 309 -10.83 11.77 27.28
CA LYS A 309 -9.55 12.12 26.64
C LYS A 309 -8.36 11.50 27.37
N ALA A 310 -8.36 11.55 28.70
CA ALA A 310 -7.30 10.94 29.52
C ALA A 310 -7.27 9.41 29.36
N ALA A 311 -8.44 8.76 29.34
CA ALA A 311 -8.53 7.31 29.13
C ALA A 311 -8.06 6.90 27.72
N ILE A 312 -8.40 7.70 26.70
CA ILE A 312 -7.93 7.48 25.33
C ILE A 312 -6.40 7.61 25.27
N ALA A 313 -5.84 8.68 25.83
CA ALA A 313 -4.40 8.88 25.86
C ALA A 313 -3.67 7.74 26.59
N ALA A 314 -4.24 7.22 27.68
CA ALA A 314 -3.70 6.05 28.38
C ALA A 314 -3.71 4.78 27.52
N LYS A 315 -4.76 4.54 26.72
CA LYS A 315 -4.81 3.41 25.78
C LYS A 315 -3.84 3.56 24.61
N LEU A 316 -3.65 4.77 24.10
CA LEU A 316 -2.64 5.06 23.08
C LEU A 316 -1.21 4.82 23.59
N GLU A 317 -0.94 5.19 24.85
CA GLU A 317 0.34 4.92 25.51
C GLU A 317 0.57 3.42 25.73
N GLU A 318 -0.45 2.69 26.21
CA GLU A 318 -0.39 1.24 26.48
C GLU A 318 0.10 0.44 25.27
N ILE A 319 -0.31 0.84 24.06
CA ILE A 319 0.04 0.13 22.82
C ILE A 319 1.15 0.83 22.03
N ASP A 320 1.74 1.92 22.53
CA ASP A 320 2.66 2.80 21.79
C ASP A 320 2.16 3.16 20.37
N CYS A 321 0.91 3.64 20.29
CA CYS A 321 0.29 3.98 19.03
C CYS A 321 0.99 5.19 18.36
N ARG A 322 1.39 5.01 17.10
CA ARG A 322 2.01 6.05 16.26
C ARG A 322 1.22 6.36 14.99
N ILE A 323 0.22 5.56 14.66
CA ILE A 323 -0.65 5.77 13.49
C ILE A 323 -2.08 5.49 13.91
N GLY A 324 -3.02 6.39 13.64
CA GLY A 324 -4.42 6.10 13.93
C GLY A 324 -5.44 6.62 12.94
N TYR A 325 -6.60 5.96 12.95
CA TYR A 325 -7.71 6.15 12.02
C TYR A 325 -9.02 6.42 12.77
N ALA A 326 -9.77 7.45 12.38
CA ALA A 326 -11.13 7.71 12.88
C ALA A 326 -12.00 8.51 11.88
N ALA A 327 -13.32 8.59 12.12
CA ALA A 327 -14.25 9.34 11.28
C ALA A 327 -14.37 10.83 11.65
N ALA A 328 -13.77 11.25 12.77
CA ALA A 328 -13.81 12.62 13.30
C ALA A 328 -15.21 13.13 13.70
N ALA A 329 -16.09 12.26 14.20
CA ALA A 329 -17.32 12.71 14.85
C ALA A 329 -17.02 13.47 16.16
N GLN A 330 -17.95 14.35 16.58
CA GLN A 330 -17.85 15.05 17.87
C GLN A 330 -17.76 14.05 19.04
N GLY A 331 -17.01 14.39 20.09
CA GLY A 331 -16.77 13.48 21.20
C GLY A 331 -15.60 12.54 20.92
N GLY A 332 -15.83 11.23 21.00
CA GLY A 332 -14.76 10.23 21.06
C GLY A 332 -13.73 10.37 19.94
N ASP A 333 -14.19 10.43 18.68
CA ASP A 333 -13.27 10.42 17.53
C ASP A 333 -12.36 11.65 17.51
N ILE A 334 -12.91 12.86 17.69
CA ILE A 334 -12.10 14.07 17.74
C ILE A 334 -11.15 14.05 18.95
N LEU A 335 -11.58 13.57 20.12
CA LEU A 335 -10.69 13.45 21.30
C LEU A 335 -9.52 12.48 21.04
N PHE A 336 -9.77 11.39 20.33
CA PHE A 336 -8.76 10.43 19.91
C PHE A 336 -7.76 11.04 18.92
N LEU A 337 -8.26 11.69 17.87
CA LEU A 337 -7.41 12.32 16.85
C LEU A 337 -6.58 13.46 17.45
N GLU A 338 -7.13 14.25 18.37
CA GLU A 338 -6.36 15.26 19.11
C GLU A 338 -5.27 14.62 19.98
N ALA A 339 -5.57 13.53 20.69
CA ALA A 339 -4.60 12.82 21.51
C ALA A 339 -3.45 12.21 20.66
N LEU A 340 -3.74 11.77 19.43
CA LEU A 340 -2.71 11.36 18.47
C LEU A 340 -1.84 12.55 18.02
N ALA A 341 -2.48 13.65 17.61
CA ALA A 341 -1.76 14.85 17.17
C ALA A 341 -0.84 15.42 18.27
N GLU A 342 -1.30 15.43 19.53
CA GLU A 342 -0.53 15.87 20.70
C GLU A 342 0.72 15.01 20.96
N ARG A 343 0.73 13.75 20.48
CA ARG A 343 1.88 12.82 20.57
C ARG A 343 2.80 12.87 19.35
N GLY A 344 2.48 13.66 18.33
CA GLY A 344 3.17 13.63 17.04
C GLY A 344 2.96 12.34 16.25
N ALA A 345 1.85 11.64 16.50
CA ALA A 345 1.46 10.44 15.75
C ALA A 345 0.76 10.81 14.43
N GLU A 346 0.75 9.89 13.48
CA GLU A 346 0.06 10.03 12.19
C GLU A 346 -1.47 10.00 12.39
N VAL A 347 -2.16 11.03 11.89
CA VAL A 347 -3.60 11.23 12.02
C VAL A 347 -4.26 11.00 10.67
N ASN A 348 -5.05 9.92 10.55
CA ASN A 348 -5.77 9.58 9.33
C ASN A 348 -7.28 9.67 9.56
N ILE A 349 -7.97 10.44 8.72
CA ILE A 349 -9.42 10.61 8.81
C ILE A 349 -10.09 9.89 7.64
N VAL A 350 -11.10 9.07 7.94
CA VAL A 350 -11.93 8.40 6.92
C VAL A 350 -13.38 8.83 7.11
N LEU A 351 -13.84 9.72 6.24
CA LEU A 351 -15.24 10.17 6.26
C LEU A 351 -16.15 9.15 5.59
N PRO A 352 -17.29 8.78 6.20
CA PRO A 352 -18.19 7.77 5.65
C PRO A 352 -18.92 8.24 4.38
N PHE A 353 -19.16 9.55 4.26
CA PHE A 353 -19.90 10.17 3.16
C PHE A 353 -19.50 11.66 3.02
N ALA A 354 -20.21 12.42 2.18
CA ALA A 354 -19.94 13.83 1.91
C ALA A 354 -19.74 14.66 3.19
N ARG A 355 -18.67 15.48 3.21
CA ARG A 355 -18.26 16.27 4.38
C ARG A 355 -19.38 17.14 4.96
N ALA A 356 -20.15 17.82 4.10
CA ALA A 356 -21.21 18.72 4.55
C ALA A 356 -22.28 17.98 5.36
N ASP A 357 -22.77 16.87 4.82
CA ASP A 357 -23.73 15.99 5.48
C ASP A 357 -23.14 15.38 6.76
N PHE A 358 -21.84 15.04 6.77
CA PHE A 358 -21.19 14.49 7.96
C PHE A 358 -21.09 15.51 9.10
N VAL A 359 -20.79 16.77 8.78
CA VAL A 359 -20.77 17.85 9.77
C VAL A 359 -22.16 18.02 10.40
N GLU A 360 -23.21 17.99 9.59
CA GLU A 360 -24.60 18.07 10.05
C GLU A 360 -24.97 16.86 10.94
N ALA A 361 -24.69 15.65 10.47
CA ALA A 361 -25.11 14.42 11.15
C ALA A 361 -24.29 14.09 12.41
N SER A 362 -22.99 14.41 12.42
CA SER A 362 -22.05 13.84 13.39
C SER A 362 -21.13 14.83 14.10
N VAL A 363 -21.16 16.12 13.75
CA VAL A 363 -20.24 17.12 14.34
C VAL A 363 -20.97 18.30 14.98
N ALA A 364 -22.10 18.74 14.42
CA ALA A 364 -22.74 19.98 14.83
C ALA A 364 -23.61 19.87 16.10
N ALA A 365 -24.10 18.68 16.44
CA ALA A 365 -25.20 18.52 17.40
C ALA A 365 -24.86 18.91 18.86
N ALA A 366 -23.59 18.83 19.28
CA ALA A 366 -23.13 19.24 20.61
C ALA A 366 -22.59 20.69 20.63
N GLY A 367 -22.77 21.45 19.55
CA GLY A 367 -22.58 22.90 19.48
C GLY A 367 -21.37 23.38 18.67
N PRO A 368 -21.26 24.70 18.40
CA PRO A 368 -20.32 25.26 17.41
C PRO A 368 -18.84 25.02 17.69
N HIS A 369 -18.47 24.76 18.95
CA HIS A 369 -17.09 24.49 19.33
C HIS A 369 -16.58 23.17 18.74
N TRP A 370 -17.45 22.16 18.53
CA TRP A 370 -17.08 20.91 17.87
C TRP A 370 -16.81 21.08 16.38
N ILE A 371 -17.54 21.96 15.69
CA ILE A 371 -17.26 22.33 14.29
C ILE A 371 -15.85 22.93 14.18
N LYS A 372 -15.48 23.83 15.10
CA LYS A 372 -14.13 24.41 15.13
C LYS A 372 -13.04 23.35 15.37
N ARG A 373 -13.27 22.39 16.26
CA ARG A 373 -12.33 21.28 16.52
C ARG A 373 -12.21 20.36 15.31
N PHE A 374 -13.33 20.04 14.67
CA PHE A 374 -13.36 19.30 13.41
C PHE A 374 -12.54 20.01 12.32
N ASP A 375 -12.78 21.30 12.08
CA ASP A 375 -12.01 22.05 11.08
C ASP A 375 -10.52 22.15 11.41
N ASN A 376 -10.15 22.15 12.70
CA ASN A 376 -8.75 22.13 13.13
C ASN A 376 -8.12 20.76 12.88
N ILE A 377 -8.77 19.66 13.28
CA ILE A 377 -8.20 18.33 13.12
C ILE A 377 -8.10 17.92 11.65
N MET A 378 -9.05 18.35 10.81
CA MET A 378 -8.98 18.16 9.35
C MET A 378 -7.75 18.82 8.71
N LYS A 379 -7.20 19.87 9.32
CA LYS A 379 -5.96 20.53 8.86
C LYS A 379 -4.69 19.85 9.38
N LEU A 380 -4.80 19.18 10.54
CA LEU A 380 -3.70 18.44 11.16
C LEU A 380 -3.60 17.00 10.66
N ALA A 381 -4.65 16.50 10.00
CA ALA A 381 -4.68 15.15 9.45
C ALA A 381 -3.62 14.98 8.35
N ASN A 382 -2.85 13.88 8.45
CA ASN A 382 -1.94 13.43 7.41
C ASN A 382 -2.71 12.99 6.17
N THR A 383 -3.86 12.33 6.35
CA THR A 383 -4.75 11.96 5.25
C THR A 383 -6.21 12.21 5.59
N VAL A 384 -6.98 12.60 4.57
CA VAL A 384 -8.45 12.67 4.62
C VAL A 384 -8.98 11.86 3.43
N SER A 385 -9.52 10.70 3.74
CA SER A 385 -10.12 9.78 2.78
C SER A 385 -11.64 9.74 2.91
N TYR A 386 -12.31 9.28 1.87
CA TYR A 386 -13.77 9.12 1.84
C TYR A 386 -14.12 7.68 1.48
N ALA A 387 -15.02 7.07 2.23
CA ALA A 387 -15.64 5.82 1.81
C ALA A 387 -16.54 6.09 0.58
N THR A 388 -17.34 7.16 0.64
CA THR A 388 -18.00 7.72 -0.54
C THR A 388 -18.07 9.25 -0.44
N THR A 389 -18.21 9.91 -1.58
CA THR A 389 -18.47 11.36 -1.65
C THR A 389 -19.95 11.65 -1.89
N GLU A 390 -20.80 10.63 -1.83
CA GLU A 390 -22.26 10.76 -1.95
C GLU A 390 -22.88 11.38 -0.68
N LYS A 391 -24.12 11.86 -0.80
CA LYS A 391 -24.90 12.38 0.32
C LYS A 391 -25.34 11.28 1.28
N HIS A 392 -25.54 11.63 2.55
CA HIS A 392 -25.99 10.70 3.58
C HIS A 392 -27.39 10.14 3.28
N LEU A 393 -28.31 11.01 2.89
CA LEU A 393 -29.72 10.68 2.62
C LEU A 393 -30.44 9.98 3.80
N GLY A 394 -29.93 10.12 5.03
CA GLY A 394 -30.53 9.54 6.24
C GLY A 394 -30.39 8.02 6.32
N ASP A 395 -29.34 7.46 5.73
CA ASP A 395 -29.15 6.02 5.61
C ASP A 395 -27.87 5.56 6.32
N ASP A 396 -28.08 4.94 7.48
CA ASP A 396 -27.00 4.58 8.41
C ASP A 396 -26.03 3.52 7.85
N ILE A 397 -26.35 2.86 6.72
CA ILE A 397 -25.46 1.92 6.04
C ILE A 397 -24.13 2.58 5.67
N LEU A 398 -24.14 3.89 5.39
CA LEU A 398 -22.94 4.61 5.01
C LEU A 398 -21.94 4.72 6.17
N PHE A 399 -22.42 4.75 7.42
CA PHE A 399 -21.54 4.69 8.59
C PHE A 399 -20.88 3.32 8.72
N ARG A 400 -21.65 2.22 8.56
CA ARG A 400 -21.07 0.86 8.57
C ARG A 400 -20.06 0.69 7.45
N TYR A 401 -20.41 1.11 6.24
CA TYR A 401 -19.51 1.07 5.09
C TYR A 401 -18.23 1.87 5.36
N GLY A 402 -18.35 3.08 5.92
CA GLY A 402 -17.21 3.90 6.32
C GLY A 402 -16.31 3.22 7.36
N ALA A 403 -16.90 2.56 8.37
CA ALA A 403 -16.17 1.79 9.36
C ALA A 403 -15.42 0.60 8.75
N GLN A 404 -16.04 -0.16 7.85
CA GLN A 404 -15.40 -1.29 7.16
C GLN A 404 -14.26 -0.83 6.24
N VAL A 405 -14.46 0.25 5.48
CA VAL A 405 -13.40 0.84 4.65
C VAL A 405 -12.24 1.34 5.51
N MET A 406 -12.52 1.99 6.65
CA MET A 406 -11.48 2.43 7.59
C MET A 406 -10.69 1.24 8.17
N ALA A 407 -11.39 0.17 8.60
CA ALA A 407 -10.77 -1.07 9.05
C ALA A 407 -9.84 -1.67 8.00
N GLY A 408 -10.31 -1.76 6.76
CA GLY A 408 -9.52 -2.25 5.64
C GLY A 408 -8.28 -1.41 5.33
N MET A 409 -8.42 -0.08 5.34
CA MET A 409 -7.28 0.83 5.13
C MET A 409 -6.20 0.66 6.21
N ALA A 410 -6.62 0.51 7.47
CA ALA A 410 -5.69 0.28 8.58
C ALA A 410 -5.00 -1.08 8.49
N GLU A 411 -5.71 -2.14 8.08
CA GLU A 411 -5.14 -3.48 7.86
C GLU A 411 -4.16 -3.48 6.66
N LEU A 412 -4.48 -2.79 5.55
CA LEU A 412 -3.55 -2.61 4.43
C LEU A 412 -2.28 -1.86 4.86
N ARG A 413 -2.40 -0.82 5.71
CA ARG A 413 -1.24 -0.11 6.26
C ARG A 413 -0.44 -0.99 7.21
N ALA A 414 -1.12 -1.83 8.00
CA ALA A 414 -0.49 -2.75 8.93
C ALA A 414 0.34 -3.83 8.21
N ASP A 415 -0.19 -4.36 7.11
CA ASP A 415 0.51 -5.33 6.25
C ASP A 415 1.84 -4.78 5.72
N LEU A 416 1.79 -3.56 5.17
CA LEU A 416 2.99 -2.87 4.66
C LEU A 416 4.06 -2.70 5.75
N LEU A 417 3.64 -2.46 6.99
CA LEU A 417 4.51 -2.27 8.15
C LEU A 417 4.88 -3.59 8.85
N GLY A 418 4.29 -4.72 8.47
CA GLY A 418 4.49 -6.00 9.15
C GLY A 418 3.99 -5.99 10.60
N THR A 419 2.88 -5.29 10.85
CA THR A 419 2.23 -5.15 12.17
C THR A 419 0.75 -5.55 12.07
N ALA A 420 0.00 -5.36 13.15
CA ALA A 420 -1.43 -5.58 13.20
C ALA A 420 -2.13 -4.42 13.91
N PRO A 421 -3.29 -3.95 13.43
CA PRO A 421 -3.98 -2.82 14.05
C PRO A 421 -4.77 -3.23 15.30
N TYR A 422 -4.96 -2.28 16.21
CA TYR A 422 -5.85 -2.37 17.36
C TYR A 422 -7.14 -1.61 17.10
N LEU A 423 -8.24 -2.04 17.72
CA LEU A 423 -9.45 -1.23 17.81
C LEU A 423 -9.56 -0.64 19.21
N VAL A 424 -9.62 0.68 19.32
CA VAL A 424 -9.95 1.40 20.55
C VAL A 424 -11.41 1.82 20.50
N SER A 425 -12.23 1.32 21.43
CA SER A 425 -13.66 1.58 21.46
C SER A 425 -14.05 2.35 22.71
N LEU A 426 -14.69 3.52 22.56
CA LEU A 426 -15.28 4.29 23.66
C LEU A 426 -16.79 4.05 23.70
N TRP A 427 -17.22 3.10 24.55
CA TRP A 427 -18.58 2.57 24.52
C TRP A 427 -19.18 2.46 25.93
N ASP A 428 -20.51 2.55 26.00
CA ASP A 428 -21.29 2.50 27.25
C ASP A 428 -21.70 1.09 27.66
N GLY A 429 -21.38 0.07 26.85
CA GLY A 429 -21.72 -1.32 27.14
C GLY A 429 -23.15 -1.71 26.78
N THR A 430 -23.91 -0.82 26.13
CA THR A 430 -25.31 -1.08 25.76
C THR A 430 -25.39 -1.50 24.29
N PRO A 431 -25.67 -2.79 23.99
CA PRO A 431 -25.86 -3.24 22.62
C PRO A 431 -27.00 -2.49 21.95
N THR A 432 -26.85 -2.24 20.66
CA THR A 432 -27.91 -1.69 19.81
C THR A 432 -28.03 -2.53 18.54
N ARG A 433 -29.23 -2.56 17.98
CA ARG A 433 -29.49 -3.13 16.65
C ARG A 433 -29.26 -2.11 15.52
N LEU A 434 -28.94 -0.86 15.87
CA LEU A 434 -28.68 0.19 14.89
C LEU A 434 -27.35 -0.08 14.17
N VAL A 435 -27.42 -0.07 12.85
CA VAL A 435 -26.28 -0.19 11.95
C VAL A 435 -25.41 1.07 12.02
N GLY A 436 -24.09 0.92 11.91
CA GLY A 436 -23.16 2.05 11.77
C GLY A 436 -22.76 2.76 13.07
N GLY A 437 -23.28 2.34 14.22
CA GLY A 437 -22.89 2.87 15.53
C GLY A 437 -21.63 2.22 16.13
N THR A 438 -21.16 2.74 17.26
CA THR A 438 -19.99 2.21 17.99
C THR A 438 -20.11 0.73 18.32
N ALA A 439 -21.29 0.27 18.74
CA ALA A 439 -21.52 -1.15 19.05
C ALA A 439 -21.39 -2.04 17.80
N ASP A 440 -21.83 -1.55 16.65
CA ASP A 440 -21.79 -2.28 15.38
C ASP A 440 -20.34 -2.49 14.93
N MET A 441 -19.56 -1.42 14.87
CA MET A 441 -18.13 -1.52 14.54
C MET A 441 -17.35 -2.36 15.56
N THR A 442 -17.66 -2.24 16.85
CA THR A 442 -17.01 -3.04 17.89
C THR A 442 -17.36 -4.53 17.75
N ALA A 443 -18.60 -4.86 17.37
CA ALA A 443 -19.02 -6.25 17.15
C ALA A 443 -18.41 -6.87 15.88
N LEU A 444 -18.20 -6.06 14.83
CA LEU A 444 -17.54 -6.47 13.59
C LEU A 444 -16.02 -6.68 13.76
N TRP A 445 -15.44 -6.32 14.90
CA TRP A 445 -14.03 -6.49 15.17
C TRP A 445 -13.72 -7.89 15.74
N ALA A 446 -13.40 -8.83 14.85
CA ALA A 446 -13.10 -10.20 15.22
C ALA A 446 -11.84 -10.38 16.11
N PRO A 447 -10.74 -9.62 15.94
CA PRO A 447 -9.53 -9.79 16.76
C PRO A 447 -9.69 -9.26 18.19
N THR A 448 -10.43 -9.96 19.04
CA THR A 448 -10.75 -9.54 20.42
C THR A 448 -9.51 -9.29 21.29
N GLY A 449 -8.39 -9.98 21.07
CA GLY A 449 -7.12 -9.72 21.75
C GLY A 449 -6.50 -8.35 21.42
N ARG A 450 -6.88 -7.76 20.28
CA ARG A 450 -6.47 -6.42 19.81
C ARG A 450 -7.56 -5.36 20.03
N LEU A 451 -8.63 -5.70 20.76
CA LEU A 451 -9.64 -4.72 21.18
C LEU A 451 -9.20 -4.06 22.50
N ARG A 452 -9.36 -2.74 22.59
CA ARG A 452 -9.13 -1.92 23.78
C ARG A 452 -10.37 -1.11 24.07
N MET A 453 -11.13 -1.51 25.08
CA MET A 453 -12.39 -0.87 25.42
C MET A 453 -12.20 0.19 26.51
N ILE A 454 -12.89 1.31 26.36
CA ILE A 454 -13.00 2.38 27.34
C ILE A 454 -14.47 2.47 27.73
N ASN A 455 -14.77 2.13 28.98
CA ASN A 455 -16.12 2.03 29.48
C ASN A 455 -16.68 3.39 29.90
N LEU A 456 -17.60 3.96 29.12
CA LEU A 456 -18.24 5.24 29.45
C LEU A 456 -19.09 5.19 30.72
N THR A 457 -19.70 4.04 31.03
CA THR A 457 -20.47 3.87 32.27
C THR A 457 -19.56 3.97 33.49
N ALA A 458 -18.32 3.47 33.40
CA ALA A 458 -17.30 3.65 34.44
C ALA A 458 -16.89 5.11 34.61
N LEU A 459 -16.65 5.81 33.49
CA LEU A 459 -16.22 7.22 33.49
C LEU A 459 -17.28 8.18 34.05
N ARG A 460 -18.55 7.73 34.11
CA ARG A 460 -19.67 8.46 34.71
C ARG A 460 -19.84 8.17 36.21
N ALA A 461 -19.34 7.05 36.70
CA ALA A 461 -19.56 6.64 38.08
C ALA A 461 -18.70 7.50 39.03
N PRO A 462 -19.30 8.14 40.07
CA PRO A 462 -18.56 9.00 41.00
C PRO A 462 -17.48 8.25 41.81
N ASP A 463 -17.59 6.91 41.92
CA ASP A 463 -16.75 6.10 42.81
C ASP A 463 -15.64 5.32 42.06
N GLY A 464 -15.48 5.55 40.75
CA GLY A 464 -14.28 5.14 40.01
C GLY A 464 -14.00 3.64 39.89
N THR A 465 -14.89 2.73 40.31
CA THR A 465 -14.71 1.29 40.09
C THR A 465 -15.17 0.93 38.66
N PRO A 466 -14.26 0.64 37.71
CA PRO A 466 -14.68 0.23 36.38
C PRO A 466 -15.35 -1.15 36.44
N PRO A 467 -16.44 -1.38 35.69
CA PRO A 467 -16.83 -2.74 35.32
C PRO A 467 -15.63 -3.37 34.60
N SER A 468 -15.31 -4.63 34.90
CA SER A 468 -14.20 -5.33 34.24
C SER A 468 -14.43 -5.43 32.73
N ASP A 469 -13.36 -5.36 31.93
CA ASP A 469 -13.41 -5.50 30.47
C ASP A 469 -14.16 -6.77 30.02
N THR A 470 -14.14 -7.82 30.86
CA THR A 470 -14.92 -9.06 30.70
C THR A 470 -16.43 -8.84 30.60
N GLY A 471 -17.01 -7.90 31.35
CA GLY A 471 -18.45 -7.63 31.30
C GLY A 471 -18.89 -6.96 29.99
N LEU A 472 -18.01 -6.19 29.35
CA LEU A 472 -18.28 -5.56 28.04
C LEU A 472 -18.17 -6.55 26.89
N LEU A 473 -17.17 -7.43 26.93
CA LEU A 473 -17.01 -8.52 25.96
C LEU A 473 -18.21 -9.48 26.02
N ASP A 474 -18.70 -9.81 27.21
CA ASP A 474 -19.91 -10.60 27.40
C ASP A 474 -21.16 -9.90 26.83
N ALA A 475 -21.26 -8.57 26.98
CA ALA A 475 -22.37 -7.79 26.43
C ALA A 475 -22.33 -7.73 24.90
N LEU A 476 -21.13 -7.63 24.30
CA LEU A 476 -20.94 -7.71 22.85
C LEU A 476 -21.29 -9.09 22.30
N ALA A 477 -20.81 -10.16 22.94
CA ALA A 477 -21.09 -11.54 22.51
C ALA A 477 -22.58 -11.90 22.57
N LYS A 478 -23.33 -11.24 23.45
CA LYS A 478 -24.79 -11.42 23.60
C LYS A 478 -25.60 -10.48 22.71
N ALA A 479 -24.97 -9.57 21.97
CA ALA A 479 -25.66 -8.70 21.05
C ALA A 479 -26.22 -9.55 19.89
N PRO A 480 -27.53 -9.47 19.58
CA PRO A 480 -28.09 -10.20 18.46
C PRO A 480 -27.47 -9.69 17.15
N ALA A 481 -26.89 -10.59 16.37
CA ALA A 481 -26.44 -10.27 15.02
C ALA A 481 -27.64 -9.84 14.17
N PRO A 482 -27.56 -8.74 13.41
CA PRO A 482 -28.62 -8.37 12.48
C PRO A 482 -28.70 -9.42 11.37
N SER A 483 -29.91 -9.83 10.98
CA SER A 483 -30.11 -10.65 9.78
C SER A 483 -29.64 -9.91 8.51
N PRO A 484 -29.35 -10.60 7.39
CA PRO A 484 -28.98 -9.94 6.13
C PRO A 484 -30.03 -8.93 5.62
N GLU A 485 -31.30 -9.13 5.97
CA GLU A 485 -32.39 -8.20 5.65
C GLU A 485 -32.39 -6.98 6.58
N GLU A 486 -32.07 -7.16 7.87
CA GLU A 486 -31.93 -6.07 8.86
C GLU A 486 -30.60 -5.30 8.75
N ALA A 487 -29.57 -5.93 8.18
CA ALA A 487 -28.31 -5.28 7.84
C ALA A 487 -28.47 -4.24 6.72
N ARG A 488 -29.60 -4.26 6.00
CA ARG A 488 -30.01 -3.23 5.05
C ARG A 488 -30.76 -2.14 5.82
N THR A 489 -30.20 -0.94 5.85
CA THR A 489 -30.97 0.23 6.27
C THR A 489 -31.59 0.85 5.02
N GLY A 490 -32.93 0.88 4.95
CA GLY A 490 -33.64 1.39 3.78
C GLY A 490 -33.50 0.52 2.52
N GLN A 491 -33.30 1.17 1.35
CA GLN A 491 -33.24 0.51 0.03
C GLN A 491 -31.82 0.13 -0.44
N ARG A 492 -30.77 0.52 0.30
CA ARG A 492 -29.37 0.27 -0.10
C ARG A 492 -28.73 -0.86 0.71
N GLY A 493 -27.91 -1.65 0.04
CA GLY A 493 -27.01 -2.63 0.67
C GLY A 493 -25.57 -2.42 0.18
N ILE A 494 -24.59 -2.74 1.02
CA ILE A 494 -23.18 -2.80 0.60
C ILE A 494 -23.05 -4.00 -0.34
N GLN A 495 -22.55 -3.76 -1.55
CA GLN A 495 -22.42 -4.78 -2.58
C GLN A 495 -21.04 -4.69 -3.22
N ALA A 496 -20.51 -5.83 -3.64
CA ALA A 496 -19.35 -5.91 -4.51
C ALA A 496 -19.81 -6.02 -5.96
N LEU A 497 -19.20 -5.23 -6.83
CA LEU A 497 -19.62 -4.96 -8.20
C LEU A 497 -18.47 -5.30 -9.14
N LEU A 498 -18.74 -6.08 -10.18
CA LEU A 498 -17.80 -6.42 -11.24
C LEU A 498 -18.33 -5.94 -12.58
N PHE A 499 -17.54 -5.13 -13.27
CA PHE A 499 -17.71 -4.86 -14.69
C PHE A 499 -16.56 -5.50 -15.46
N ALA A 500 -16.88 -6.20 -16.53
CA ALA A 500 -15.86 -6.71 -17.42
C ALA A 500 -16.25 -6.55 -18.88
N ASP A 501 -15.25 -6.37 -19.74
CA ASP A 501 -15.42 -6.17 -21.18
C ASP A 501 -14.44 -7.03 -21.99
N VAL A 502 -14.95 -7.77 -22.97
CA VAL A 502 -14.15 -8.69 -23.78
C VAL A 502 -13.31 -7.92 -24.80
N VAL A 503 -12.00 -7.85 -24.54
CA VAL A 503 -11.02 -7.23 -25.43
C VAL A 503 -10.90 -8.07 -26.71
N GLY A 504 -11.00 -7.39 -27.85
CA GLY A 504 -10.88 -8.01 -29.18
C GLY A 504 -12.22 -8.47 -29.76
N PHE A 505 -13.34 -8.32 -29.06
CA PHE A 505 -14.67 -8.66 -29.56
C PHE A 505 -15.00 -7.94 -30.88
N SER A 506 -14.62 -6.67 -31.02
CA SER A 506 -14.80 -5.91 -32.26
C SER A 506 -14.08 -6.48 -33.50
N LYS A 507 -13.13 -7.40 -33.32
CA LYS A 507 -12.45 -8.12 -34.40
C LYS A 507 -13.14 -9.44 -34.77
N ILE A 508 -14.15 -9.86 -34.00
CA ILE A 508 -14.95 -11.05 -34.30
C ILE A 508 -15.93 -10.69 -35.42
N HIS A 509 -15.61 -11.14 -36.63
CA HIS A 509 -16.53 -11.04 -37.77
C HIS A 509 -17.71 -12.02 -37.62
N GLU A 510 -18.82 -11.76 -38.32
CA GLU A 510 -20.07 -12.53 -38.25
C GLU A 510 -19.85 -14.06 -38.37
N GLU A 511 -18.92 -14.47 -39.23
CA GLU A 511 -18.53 -15.87 -39.45
C GLU A 511 -17.90 -16.55 -38.23
N HIS A 512 -17.36 -15.78 -37.28
CA HIS A 512 -16.70 -16.26 -36.06
C HIS A 512 -17.58 -16.12 -34.80
N VAL A 513 -18.80 -15.60 -34.90
CA VAL A 513 -19.74 -15.51 -33.77
C VAL A 513 -20.01 -16.86 -33.10
N PRO A 514 -20.17 -18.00 -33.82
CA PRO A 514 -20.31 -19.30 -33.17
C PRO A 514 -19.09 -19.70 -32.32
N ASP A 515 -17.89 -19.26 -32.69
CA ASP A 515 -16.66 -19.53 -31.95
C ASP A 515 -16.63 -18.69 -30.66
N PHE A 516 -17.12 -17.46 -30.71
CA PHE A 516 -17.33 -16.62 -29.53
C PHE A 516 -18.37 -17.23 -28.56
N VAL A 517 -19.47 -17.78 -29.06
CA VAL A 517 -20.44 -18.47 -28.19
C VAL A 517 -19.79 -19.69 -27.53
N ARG A 518 -19.01 -20.48 -28.28
CA ARG A 518 -18.25 -21.60 -27.69
C ARG A 518 -17.26 -21.11 -26.64
N PHE A 519 -16.55 -20.01 -26.89
CA PHE A 519 -15.68 -19.39 -25.89
C PHE A 519 -16.44 -19.12 -24.58
N LEU A 520 -17.60 -18.47 -24.64
CA LEU A 520 -18.42 -18.22 -23.46
C LEU A 520 -18.90 -19.49 -22.76
N THR A 521 -19.22 -20.55 -23.51
CA THR A 521 -19.55 -21.87 -22.92
C THR A 521 -18.38 -22.42 -22.10
N HIS A 522 -17.16 -22.37 -22.63
CA HIS A 522 -15.97 -22.84 -21.92
C HIS A 522 -15.65 -21.99 -20.70
N VAL A 523 -15.91 -20.67 -20.78
CA VAL A 523 -15.79 -19.78 -19.62
C VAL A 523 -16.81 -20.17 -18.55
N ALA A 524 -18.07 -20.43 -18.91
CA ALA A 524 -19.10 -20.84 -17.97
C ALA A 524 -18.77 -22.17 -17.27
N GLU A 525 -18.29 -23.18 -18.01
CA GLU A 525 -17.82 -24.45 -17.44
C GLU A 525 -16.66 -24.25 -16.44
N GLY A 526 -15.78 -23.27 -16.70
CA GLY A 526 -14.68 -22.94 -15.79
C GLY A 526 -15.11 -22.22 -14.51
N LEU A 527 -16.38 -21.83 -14.39
CA LEU A 527 -16.96 -21.11 -13.24
C LEU A 527 -17.81 -22.00 -12.33
N ASP A 528 -17.91 -23.31 -12.60
CA ASP A 528 -18.79 -24.23 -11.85
C ASP A 528 -18.51 -24.24 -10.33
N ASP A 529 -17.24 -24.08 -9.92
CA ASP A 529 -16.82 -24.03 -8.50
C ASP A 529 -16.74 -22.59 -7.94
N ALA A 530 -17.03 -21.57 -8.75
CA ALA A 530 -16.96 -20.17 -8.32
C ALA A 530 -18.23 -19.76 -7.55
N PRO A 531 -18.13 -18.78 -6.62
CA PRO A 531 -19.32 -18.24 -5.97
C PRO A 531 -20.33 -17.69 -6.98
N THR A 532 -21.60 -18.09 -6.86
CA THR A 532 -22.66 -17.61 -7.75
C THR A 532 -23.00 -16.15 -7.43
N PRO A 533 -22.88 -15.22 -8.40
CA PRO A 533 -23.30 -13.83 -8.18
C PRO A 533 -24.80 -13.72 -7.84
N VAL A 534 -25.16 -12.83 -6.93
CA VAL A 534 -26.57 -12.51 -6.61
C VAL A 534 -27.28 -11.83 -7.77
N PHE A 535 -26.52 -11.26 -8.70
CA PHE A 535 -26.98 -10.79 -9.98
C PHE A 535 -25.87 -10.95 -11.01
N LEU A 536 -26.23 -11.43 -12.20
CA LEU A 536 -25.36 -11.55 -13.35
C LEU A 536 -26.16 -11.16 -14.58
N ASN A 537 -25.60 -10.24 -15.38
CA ASN A 537 -26.17 -9.88 -16.66
C ASN A 537 -25.07 -9.64 -17.68
N THR A 538 -25.37 -9.93 -18.95
CA THR A 538 -24.45 -9.72 -20.06
C THR A 538 -25.11 -8.85 -21.12
N TRP A 539 -24.33 -7.98 -21.75
CA TRP A 539 -24.75 -7.15 -22.87
C TRP A 539 -23.67 -7.19 -23.95
N GLY A 540 -23.83 -8.09 -24.92
CA GLY A 540 -22.81 -8.31 -25.94
C GLY A 540 -21.53 -8.88 -25.30
N ASP A 541 -20.46 -8.10 -25.37
CA ASP A 541 -19.13 -8.34 -24.79
C ASP A 541 -18.97 -7.88 -23.33
N ALA A 542 -19.96 -7.16 -22.80
CA ALA A 542 -19.92 -6.68 -21.42
C ALA A 542 -20.55 -7.70 -20.44
N ILE A 543 -19.91 -7.87 -19.29
CA ILE A 543 -20.37 -8.69 -18.16
C ILE A 543 -20.53 -7.77 -16.94
N PHE A 544 -21.69 -7.82 -16.30
CA PHE A 544 -21.96 -7.14 -15.03
C PHE A 544 -22.42 -8.15 -13.98
N ALA A 545 -21.66 -8.27 -12.89
CA ALA A 545 -21.95 -9.19 -11.80
C ALA A 545 -21.94 -8.47 -10.44
N VAL A 546 -22.75 -8.97 -9.51
CA VAL A 546 -22.87 -8.44 -8.14
C VAL A 546 -22.84 -9.59 -7.14
N THR A 547 -22.11 -9.42 -6.03
CA THR A 547 -22.13 -10.33 -4.87
C THR A 547 -22.37 -9.54 -3.59
N ASP A 548 -22.76 -10.23 -2.52
CA ASP A 548 -23.02 -9.61 -1.21
C ASP A 548 -21.72 -9.26 -0.46
N THR A 549 -20.63 -9.99 -0.71
CA THR A 549 -19.31 -9.76 -0.10
C THR A 549 -18.22 -9.48 -1.12
N ALA A 550 -17.20 -8.71 -0.74
CA ALA A 550 -16.02 -8.50 -1.56
C ALA A 550 -15.21 -9.80 -1.75
N ALA A 551 -15.12 -10.66 -0.74
CA ALA A 551 -14.42 -11.94 -0.79
C ALA A 551 -15.02 -12.91 -1.82
N GLU A 552 -16.36 -13.04 -1.88
CA GLU A 552 -17.03 -13.81 -2.95
C GLU A 552 -16.72 -13.24 -4.34
N MET A 553 -16.74 -11.91 -4.48
CA MET A 553 -16.41 -11.27 -5.76
C MET A 553 -14.96 -11.52 -6.16
N ALA A 554 -14.02 -11.52 -5.21
CA ALA A 554 -12.61 -11.75 -5.49
C ALA A 554 -12.40 -13.16 -6.04
N ARG A 555 -13.00 -14.16 -5.39
CA ARG A 555 -12.99 -15.56 -5.84
C ARG A 555 -13.63 -15.70 -7.23
N TYR A 556 -14.79 -15.07 -7.45
CA TYR A 556 -15.47 -15.08 -8.75
C TYR A 556 -14.64 -14.41 -9.86
N ALA A 557 -14.06 -13.23 -9.60
CA ALA A 557 -13.25 -12.49 -10.56
C ALA A 557 -11.98 -13.25 -10.96
N LEU A 558 -11.30 -13.88 -10.00
CA LEU A 558 -10.10 -14.69 -10.25
C LEU A 558 -10.45 -16.00 -10.98
N ALA A 559 -11.56 -16.65 -10.63
CA ALA A 559 -12.07 -17.81 -11.35
C ALA A 559 -12.43 -17.44 -12.80
N LEU A 560 -13.10 -16.29 -13.01
CA LEU A 560 -13.43 -15.77 -14.33
C LEU A 560 -12.16 -15.54 -15.16
N GLN A 561 -11.16 -14.84 -14.60
CA GLN A 561 -9.87 -14.62 -15.25
C GLN A 561 -9.20 -15.95 -15.65
N ALA A 562 -9.18 -16.94 -14.76
CA ALA A 562 -8.60 -18.25 -15.02
C ALA A 562 -9.38 -19.03 -16.11
N ALA A 563 -10.72 -19.02 -16.05
CA ALA A 563 -11.60 -19.68 -17.00
C ALA A 563 -11.41 -19.14 -18.43
N ILE A 564 -11.22 -17.83 -18.58
CA ILE A 564 -10.93 -17.19 -19.87
C ILE A 564 -9.59 -17.64 -20.42
N ARG A 565 -8.53 -17.63 -19.60
CA ARG A 565 -7.21 -18.09 -20.01
C ARG A 565 -7.26 -19.55 -20.48
N ALA A 566 -8.01 -20.40 -19.77
CA ALA A 566 -8.23 -21.78 -20.15
C ALA A 566 -9.05 -21.92 -21.46
N ALA A 567 -10.12 -21.13 -21.63
CA ALA A 567 -10.97 -21.16 -22.81
C ALA A 567 -10.20 -20.73 -24.08
N ARG A 568 -9.36 -19.69 -24.00
CA ARG A 568 -8.49 -19.25 -25.11
C ARG A 568 -7.59 -20.38 -25.61
N GLY A 569 -7.01 -21.15 -24.68
CA GLY A 569 -6.13 -22.27 -25.02
C GLY A 569 -6.81 -23.42 -25.75
N ARG A 570 -8.16 -23.46 -25.78
CA ARG A 570 -8.97 -24.50 -26.44
C ARG A 570 -9.48 -24.06 -27.82
N LEU A 571 -9.26 -22.82 -28.23
CA LEU A 571 -9.78 -22.24 -29.46
C LEU A 571 -8.66 -21.86 -30.42
N THR A 572 -9.04 -21.61 -31.68
CA THR A 572 -8.14 -21.15 -32.74
C THR A 572 -8.71 -19.89 -33.39
N GLY A 573 -7.90 -19.18 -34.17
CA GLY A 573 -8.32 -17.96 -34.86
C GLY A 573 -8.58 -16.78 -33.91
N PRO A 574 -9.39 -15.79 -34.31
CA PRO A 574 -9.60 -14.56 -33.54
C PRO A 574 -10.12 -14.78 -32.11
N ALA A 575 -10.87 -15.87 -31.89
CA ALA A 575 -11.40 -16.22 -30.57
C ALA A 575 -10.31 -16.62 -29.56
N ALA A 576 -9.14 -17.08 -30.01
CA ALA A 576 -7.99 -17.41 -29.15
C ALA A 576 -7.25 -16.15 -28.63
N GLU A 577 -7.44 -15.01 -29.31
CA GLU A 577 -6.83 -13.73 -28.93
C GLU A 577 -7.68 -12.92 -27.94
N LEU A 578 -8.92 -13.35 -27.66
CA LEU A 578 -9.82 -12.64 -26.76
C LEU A 578 -9.26 -12.58 -25.34
N ASP A 579 -9.47 -11.46 -24.66
CA ASP A 579 -9.11 -11.29 -23.25
C ASP A 579 -10.20 -10.51 -22.52
N LEU A 580 -10.09 -10.32 -21.21
CA LEU A 580 -11.04 -9.48 -20.45
C LEU A 580 -10.31 -8.41 -19.64
N ARG A 581 -10.91 -7.23 -19.62
CA ARG A 581 -10.65 -6.23 -18.59
C ARG A 581 -11.65 -6.48 -17.47
N ILE A 582 -11.19 -6.70 -16.24
CA ILE A 582 -12.08 -6.92 -15.11
C ILE A 582 -11.87 -5.78 -14.09
N ALA A 583 -12.94 -5.09 -13.74
CA ALA A 583 -12.94 -4.01 -12.77
C ALA A 583 -13.88 -4.27 -11.61
N LEU A 584 -13.37 -4.09 -10.39
CA LEU A 584 -14.08 -4.32 -9.15
C LEU A 584 -14.26 -3.04 -8.36
N HIS A 585 -15.44 -2.86 -7.77
CA HIS A 585 -15.71 -1.81 -6.80
C HIS A 585 -16.68 -2.34 -5.74
N ALA A 586 -16.65 -1.79 -4.54
CA ALA A 586 -17.64 -2.11 -3.52
C ALA A 586 -18.20 -0.84 -2.89
N GLY A 587 -19.49 -0.86 -2.61
CA GLY A 587 -20.17 0.18 -1.83
C GLY A 587 -21.69 0.07 -1.89
N PRO A 588 -22.40 0.99 -1.22
CA PRO A 588 -23.87 0.95 -1.16
C PRO A 588 -24.54 1.11 -2.52
N ALA A 589 -25.42 0.18 -2.87
CA ALA A 589 -26.20 0.20 -4.10
C ALA A 589 -27.68 -0.08 -3.83
N TYR A 590 -28.55 0.51 -4.64
CA TYR A 590 -29.99 0.25 -4.62
C TYR A 590 -30.30 -1.04 -5.37
N ARG A 591 -31.03 -1.95 -4.76
CA ARG A 591 -31.53 -3.17 -5.40
C ARG A 591 -33.02 -3.03 -5.63
N GLU A 592 -33.43 -2.92 -6.89
CA GLU A 592 -34.82 -2.67 -7.27
C GLU A 592 -35.26 -3.62 -8.39
N ILE A 593 -36.56 -3.78 -8.59
CA ILE A 593 -37.08 -4.44 -9.80
C ILE A 593 -37.09 -3.41 -10.93
N ASP A 594 -36.34 -3.67 -12.00
CA ASP A 594 -36.31 -2.82 -13.17
C ASP A 594 -37.70 -2.82 -13.83
N PRO A 595 -38.36 -1.65 -13.95
CA PRO A 595 -39.74 -1.57 -14.43
C PRO A 595 -39.88 -1.92 -15.93
N LEU A 596 -38.78 -1.89 -16.70
CA LEU A 596 -38.79 -2.23 -18.12
C LEU A 596 -38.58 -3.72 -18.35
N THR A 597 -37.76 -4.38 -17.53
CA THR A 597 -37.44 -5.81 -17.72
C THR A 597 -38.21 -6.74 -16.78
N GLY A 598 -38.75 -6.22 -15.68
CA GLY A 598 -39.40 -6.99 -14.62
C GLY A 598 -38.45 -7.87 -13.80
N ARG A 599 -37.13 -7.64 -13.91
CA ARG A 599 -36.08 -8.41 -13.22
C ARG A 599 -35.39 -7.55 -12.16
N PRO A 600 -34.81 -8.14 -11.09
CA PRO A 600 -33.96 -7.41 -10.17
C PRO A 600 -32.80 -6.73 -10.90
N ASN A 601 -32.45 -5.52 -10.50
CA ASN A 601 -31.33 -4.75 -11.05
C ASN A 601 -30.71 -3.85 -9.96
N PHE A 602 -29.52 -3.33 -10.22
CA PHE A 602 -28.75 -2.51 -9.28
C PHE A 602 -28.49 -1.11 -9.83
N TYR A 603 -28.69 -0.10 -8.97
CA TYR A 603 -28.55 1.32 -9.32
C TYR A 603 -27.73 2.07 -8.26
N GLY A 604 -27.09 3.18 -8.65
CA GLY A 604 -26.37 4.06 -7.73
C GLY A 604 -25.05 4.57 -8.30
N GLY A 605 -24.41 5.52 -7.60
CA GLY A 605 -23.13 6.06 -8.04
C GLY A 605 -21.98 5.06 -7.94
N HIS A 606 -22.05 4.10 -7.01
CA HIS A 606 -21.10 3.00 -6.90
C HIS A 606 -21.10 2.08 -8.14
N VAL A 607 -22.27 1.80 -8.75
CA VAL A 607 -22.37 1.06 -10.04
C VAL A 607 -21.66 1.82 -11.15
N ASN A 608 -21.90 3.13 -11.24
CA ASN A 608 -21.23 3.98 -12.24
C ASN A 608 -19.71 4.01 -12.04
N ARG A 609 -19.23 4.04 -10.79
CA ARG A 609 -17.80 4.06 -10.47
C ARG A 609 -17.10 2.78 -10.94
N ALA A 610 -17.69 1.62 -10.68
CA ALA A 610 -17.18 0.33 -11.16
C ALA A 610 -17.01 0.32 -12.69
N ALA A 611 -18.03 0.79 -13.42
CA ALA A 611 -18.03 0.90 -14.88
C ALA A 611 -17.07 1.97 -15.45
N ARG A 612 -16.39 2.76 -14.61
CA ARG A 612 -15.37 3.74 -15.03
C ARG A 612 -13.95 3.29 -14.75
N ILE A 613 -13.78 2.23 -13.95
CA ILE A 613 -12.50 1.56 -13.73
C ILE A 613 -12.21 0.60 -14.88
N GLU A 614 -13.21 -0.11 -15.41
CA GLU A 614 -13.03 -1.09 -16.52
C GLU A 614 -12.20 -0.52 -17.69
N PRO A 615 -12.49 0.68 -18.24
CA PRO A 615 -11.77 1.14 -19.43
C PRO A 615 -10.29 1.44 -19.19
N VAL A 616 -9.88 1.65 -17.92
CA VAL A 616 -8.49 1.87 -17.54
C VAL A 616 -7.79 0.60 -17.09
N THR A 617 -8.52 -0.51 -16.99
CA THR A 617 -7.95 -1.82 -16.67
C THR A 617 -7.13 -2.36 -17.84
N VAL A 618 -5.94 -2.88 -17.53
CA VAL A 618 -5.09 -3.55 -18.52
C VAL A 618 -5.73 -4.88 -18.92
N PRO A 619 -5.81 -5.23 -20.23
CA PRO A 619 -6.35 -6.51 -20.66
C PRO A 619 -5.69 -7.71 -19.95
N GLY A 620 -6.51 -8.67 -19.52
CA GLY A 620 -6.07 -9.86 -18.78
C GLY A 620 -5.78 -9.63 -17.30
N GLN A 621 -5.99 -8.42 -16.78
CA GLN A 621 -5.81 -8.05 -15.37
C GLN A 621 -7.14 -7.78 -14.67
N VAL A 622 -7.11 -7.85 -13.33
CA VAL A 622 -8.24 -7.47 -12.46
C VAL A 622 -7.84 -6.24 -11.67
N TYR A 623 -8.49 -5.11 -11.92
CA TYR A 623 -8.28 -3.88 -11.15
C TYR A 623 -9.43 -3.64 -10.19
N CYS A 624 -9.15 -3.03 -9.05
CA CYS A 624 -10.15 -2.69 -8.06
C CYS A 624 -9.91 -1.30 -7.46
N SER A 625 -10.99 -0.69 -6.96
CA SER A 625 -10.92 0.55 -6.19
C SER A 625 -10.27 0.38 -4.82
N GLU A 626 -9.71 1.44 -4.24
CA GLU A 626 -9.30 1.48 -2.81
C GLU A 626 -10.41 1.00 -1.86
N GLN A 627 -11.67 1.40 -2.10
CA GLN A 627 -12.79 0.98 -1.26
C GLN A 627 -13.05 -0.53 -1.31
N TYR A 628 -12.87 -1.13 -2.49
CA TYR A 628 -12.99 -2.58 -2.66
C TYR A 628 -11.81 -3.31 -2.01
N ALA A 629 -10.59 -2.83 -2.24
CA ALA A 629 -9.40 -3.38 -1.59
C ALA A 629 -9.54 -3.35 -0.07
N ALA A 630 -9.92 -2.21 0.50
CA ALA A 630 -10.17 -2.07 1.92
C ALA A 630 -11.28 -3.00 2.41
N LEU A 631 -12.44 -3.06 1.74
CA LEU A 631 -13.52 -3.93 2.17
C LEU A 631 -13.13 -5.42 2.13
N LEU A 632 -12.44 -5.86 1.06
CA LEU A 632 -11.92 -7.21 0.92
C LEU A 632 -10.96 -7.57 2.05
N THR A 633 -10.03 -6.66 2.38
CA THR A 633 -9.10 -6.81 3.50
C THR A 633 -9.84 -6.91 4.84
N ALA A 634 -10.83 -6.05 5.08
CA ALA A 634 -11.62 -6.07 6.31
C ALA A 634 -12.41 -7.38 6.48
N GLU A 635 -13.05 -7.87 5.41
CA GLU A 635 -13.76 -9.16 5.40
C GLU A 635 -12.80 -10.33 5.67
N ALA A 636 -11.62 -10.34 5.04
CA ALA A 636 -10.61 -11.37 5.25
C ALA A 636 -10.15 -11.46 6.71
N THR A 637 -9.92 -10.31 7.36
CA THR A 637 -9.54 -10.25 8.78
C THR A 637 -10.68 -10.75 9.70
N GLN A 638 -11.93 -10.52 9.32
CA GLN A 638 -13.11 -10.98 10.07
C GLN A 638 -13.28 -12.51 9.99
N GLU A 639 -13.13 -13.10 8.80
CA GLU A 639 -13.26 -14.55 8.58
C GLU A 639 -12.08 -15.33 9.19
N GLY A 640 -10.86 -14.81 9.07
CA GLY A 640 -9.62 -15.53 9.34
C GLY A 640 -9.11 -15.49 10.78
N GLY A 641 -9.73 -14.73 11.70
CA GLY A 641 -9.34 -14.70 13.11
C GLY A 641 -7.83 -14.49 13.31
N ALA A 642 -7.31 -13.32 12.91
CA ALA A 642 -5.89 -12.98 12.92
C ALA A 642 -4.98 -13.77 11.94
N ALA A 643 -5.54 -14.47 10.95
CA ALA A 643 -4.77 -14.89 9.76
C ALA A 643 -4.14 -13.67 9.09
N ARG A 644 -2.89 -13.79 8.67
CA ARG A 644 -2.18 -12.72 7.97
C ARG A 644 -2.82 -12.55 6.60
N LEU A 645 -2.75 -11.35 6.02
CA LEU A 645 -3.17 -11.13 4.63
C LEU A 645 -2.40 -12.03 3.66
N ASP A 646 -1.19 -12.44 4.03
CA ASP A 646 -0.34 -13.41 3.34
C ASP A 646 -1.00 -14.80 3.16
N ASP A 647 -1.98 -15.18 3.99
CA ASP A 647 -2.63 -16.50 3.93
C ASP A 647 -3.87 -16.51 3.00
N GLN A 648 -4.19 -15.37 2.38
CA GLN A 648 -5.35 -15.26 1.48
C GLN A 648 -5.02 -15.81 0.10
N PRO A 649 -6.01 -16.36 -0.65
CA PRO A 649 -5.78 -16.88 -2.00
C PRO A 649 -5.61 -15.76 -3.05
N TRP A 650 -5.47 -14.51 -2.61
CA TRP A 650 -5.28 -13.34 -3.45
C TRP A 650 -4.23 -12.39 -2.86
N ALA A 651 -3.55 -11.67 -3.75
CA ALA A 651 -2.70 -10.54 -3.42
C ALA A 651 -3.29 -9.25 -4.01
N ILE A 652 -3.17 -8.16 -3.25
CA ILE A 652 -3.62 -6.82 -3.63
C ILE A 652 -2.39 -5.93 -3.70
N GLU A 653 -2.18 -5.24 -4.83
CA GLU A 653 -1.05 -4.32 -5.00
C GLU A 653 -1.56 -2.96 -5.49
N TYR A 654 -1.04 -1.88 -4.92
CA TYR A 654 -1.36 -0.54 -5.39
C TYR A 654 -0.78 -0.31 -6.79
N ILE A 655 -1.56 0.31 -7.69
CA ILE A 655 -1.12 0.64 -9.05
C ILE A 655 -0.85 2.14 -9.18
N GLY A 656 -1.74 2.97 -8.66
CA GLY A 656 -1.67 4.42 -8.80
C GLY A 656 -3.04 5.08 -8.68
N ASN A 657 -3.05 6.40 -8.54
CA ASN A 657 -4.23 7.24 -8.65
C ASN A 657 -4.52 7.55 -10.12
N MET A 658 -5.44 6.79 -10.71
CA MET A 658 -5.73 6.82 -12.14
C MET A 658 -6.86 7.80 -12.46
N ALA A 659 -6.70 8.57 -13.54
CA ALA A 659 -7.81 9.33 -14.11
C ALA A 659 -8.83 8.35 -14.72
N LEU A 660 -10.06 8.38 -14.22
CA LEU A 660 -11.12 7.50 -14.66
C LEU A 660 -11.74 7.98 -15.98
N ALA A 661 -12.29 7.04 -16.74
CA ALA A 661 -12.91 7.32 -18.03
C ALA A 661 -14.01 8.39 -17.93
N LYS A 662 -14.29 9.07 -19.05
CA LYS A 662 -15.34 10.11 -19.16
C LYS A 662 -15.20 11.27 -18.15
N LYS A 663 -13.97 11.60 -17.73
CA LYS A 663 -13.67 12.68 -16.77
C LYS A 663 -14.38 12.48 -15.42
N PHE A 664 -14.50 11.24 -14.96
CA PHE A 664 -15.18 10.89 -13.70
C PHE A 664 -14.33 11.21 -12.44
N GLY A 665 -13.18 11.88 -12.61
CA GLY A 665 -12.22 12.19 -11.55
C GLY A 665 -11.06 11.20 -11.52
N ALA A 666 -10.20 11.33 -10.51
CA ALA A 666 -9.12 10.39 -10.25
C ALA A 666 -9.49 9.45 -9.10
N GLN A 667 -8.96 8.24 -9.12
CA GLN A 667 -9.17 7.26 -8.06
C GLN A 667 -7.95 6.38 -7.88
N LYS A 668 -7.60 6.08 -6.62
CA LYS A 668 -6.63 5.05 -6.29
C LYS A 668 -7.13 3.68 -6.75
N VAL A 669 -6.32 3.05 -7.60
CA VAL A 669 -6.58 1.72 -8.19
C VAL A 669 -5.53 0.75 -7.67
N TYR A 670 -5.98 -0.48 -7.44
CA TYR A 670 -5.20 -1.61 -7.01
C TYR A 670 -5.38 -2.75 -8.03
N SER A 671 -4.39 -3.61 -8.15
CA SER A 671 -4.49 -4.87 -8.89
C SER A 671 -4.78 -5.99 -7.92
N LEU A 672 -5.73 -6.86 -8.30
CA LEU A 672 -6.03 -8.11 -7.62
C LEU A 672 -5.46 -9.27 -8.46
N ARG A 673 -4.69 -10.15 -7.83
CA ARG A 673 -4.15 -11.36 -8.47
C ARG A 673 -4.28 -12.56 -7.55
N ALA A 674 -4.26 -13.76 -8.11
CA ALA A 674 -4.09 -14.97 -7.29
C ALA A 674 -2.74 -14.90 -6.56
N ALA A 675 -2.72 -15.31 -5.29
CA ALA A 675 -1.51 -15.33 -4.45
C ALA A 675 -0.53 -16.43 -4.90
#